data_AF-A0A349PJP1-F1
#
_entry.id   AF-A0A349PJP1-F1
#
_cell.length_a   1.000
_cell.length_b   1.000
_cell.length_c   1.000
_cell.angle_alpha   90.00
_cell.angle_beta   90.00
_cell.angle_gamma   90.00
#
_symmetry.space_group_name_H-M   'P 1'
#
loop_
_entity.id
_entity.type
_entity.pdbx_description
1 polymer ?
#
loop_
_entity_poly.entity_id
_entity_poly.type
_entity_poly.pdbx_seq_one_letter_code
_entity_poly.pdbx_strand_id
1 'polypeptide(L)'
;TGHTFPGACLPFGMVQPSPDNVNIGWDYTSGYQYKNPEIIGFSQTHLSGTGINDLGDVLLFPFVDNKTSNFKTTYYKESEKASPGFYTVMLKDSIKVSLTATERVAFNRFQYPSKKAKLLVDIQHGLRFLTDSLVLNSKVTIENNKTISGYCHNKNWVERKYFFTLIFDTPFSNAIELPKNLKDKAPRYILDFELKSKILLAKIAFSTVSIEGAKNNLNTELQHWDFEQTVLNAKTKWNQYLCKIELEAPLKQKEIFYTSMYHLFTQPSNIADIDGKYRGADDKIGTAPNGEYYSTLSLWDTYRAANPLYTILVPERVNGFINTMLLHYKAAGYLPVWTLWGQENNCMIGNHSIPIIADAFIKGFKGFDVHEALKAMIETTSKNHPNNDWDLYNKYGYYPFDKIDNEAVSRTLESGYDDYCVALLAEKLGNKFVAERYYKRASYYKNIFDKETGLMRGKDTQGKWRTPFYPLKPTSPMNNPGDYTEANAWQYSWASTQHDIPGIINLLEGKEQFTQQLNTFFSLKGEDDNRHLGQEGMIGQYAHGNEPSHHISYLYRFSNEPERGKKLITQIYNQFYNNTPNGITGNDDCGQMSAWYICTTLGFYPVNPATGEFVFGMPQVKKATIHLAKNKTFSIISNGNSYEKINLNGKTINEIEINYSTESTITYLLQYKKITIPAKKLAIFWGMVPHQIINFEGIKPYYVCTIPFSQFLEWKLPDSFVERILKGEVLFEVSENSSSVDEFLLNNWFDDLNINNTSVVALLEMRSRLHRMAVSNLSKRENVSSPIHLNEISLVERIAIYIGQNYQNPIKVAEIGEAVGLHPDYANAMFKKAFGCTLSDYITEERVSNAKRKLVATDKNITEIAFECGYNSISRFNEAFLKMNGCTPREFRKNFNWVI
;
A
#
# COMPACT_ATOMS: atom_id res chain seq x y z
N THR A 1 -7.81 -9.85 18.09
CA THR A 1 -8.36 -8.48 18.02
C THR A 1 -8.76 -8.25 16.57
N GLY A 2 -9.31 -7.09 16.22
CA GLY A 2 -9.79 -6.83 14.86
C GLY A 2 -10.96 -5.87 14.83
N HIS A 3 -11.67 -5.71 15.94
CA HIS A 3 -12.59 -4.60 16.21
C HIS A 3 -13.56 -4.25 15.07
N THR A 4 -13.96 -5.23 14.26
CA THR A 4 -14.98 -5.04 13.23
C THR A 4 -16.37 -5.25 13.82
N PHE A 5 -17.41 -4.95 13.05
CA PHE A 5 -18.80 -5.17 13.44
C PHE A 5 -19.51 -6.11 12.45
N PRO A 6 -20.48 -6.94 12.91
CA PRO A 6 -21.21 -7.88 12.04
C PRO A 6 -22.44 -7.25 11.35
N GLY A 7 -22.72 -5.99 11.67
CA GLY A 7 -23.89 -5.24 11.21
C GLY A 7 -23.95 -5.04 9.69
N ALA A 8 -25.12 -4.62 9.22
CA ALA A 8 -25.33 -4.32 7.82
C ALA A 8 -24.79 -2.93 7.47
N CYS A 9 -24.13 -2.82 6.33
CA CYS A 9 -23.77 -1.54 5.71
C CYS A 9 -23.72 -1.69 4.18
N LEU A 10 -23.66 -0.59 3.44
CA LEU A 10 -23.28 -0.58 2.03
C LEU A 10 -21.80 -0.21 1.88
N PRO A 11 -21.16 -0.54 0.74
CA PRO A 11 -19.80 -0.05 0.45
C PRO A 11 -19.74 1.48 0.59
N PHE A 12 -18.86 1.97 1.47
CA PHE A 12 -18.66 3.39 1.78
C PHE A 12 -19.92 4.11 2.29
N GLY A 13 -20.86 3.36 2.90
CA GLY A 13 -22.12 3.90 3.44
C GLY A 13 -21.92 4.66 4.75
N MET A 14 -22.72 5.70 4.98
CA MET A 14 -22.77 6.55 6.17
C MET A 14 -23.32 5.84 7.41
N VAL A 15 -24.26 4.90 7.21
CA VAL A 15 -24.90 4.15 8.31
C VAL A 15 -24.43 2.69 8.34
N GLN A 16 -24.32 2.16 9.55
CA GLN A 16 -23.85 0.80 9.81
C GLN A 16 -24.69 0.16 10.94
N PRO A 17 -26.00 -0.10 10.78
CA PRO A 17 -26.80 -0.73 11.83
C PRO A 17 -26.22 -2.06 12.31
N SER A 18 -25.88 -2.12 13.60
CA SER A 18 -25.17 -3.26 14.22
C SER A 18 -25.59 -3.49 15.67
N PRO A 19 -25.49 -4.73 16.20
CA PRO A 19 -25.63 -4.99 17.63
C PRO A 19 -24.52 -4.36 18.47
N ASP A 20 -24.91 -3.74 19.58
CA ASP A 20 -24.00 -3.33 20.65
C ASP A 20 -24.09 -4.32 21.82
N ASN A 21 -22.94 -4.83 22.26
CA ASN A 21 -22.84 -5.65 23.47
C ASN A 21 -22.52 -4.82 24.71
N VAL A 22 -21.60 -3.86 24.57
CA VAL A 22 -21.14 -2.95 25.63
C VAL A 22 -20.78 -1.62 24.97
N ASN A 23 -20.99 -0.50 25.68
CA ASN A 23 -20.78 0.84 25.14
C ASN A 23 -19.48 1.52 25.58
N ILE A 24 -18.52 0.79 26.14
CA ILE A 24 -17.24 1.33 26.61
C ILE A 24 -16.17 0.24 26.61
N GLY A 25 -14.92 0.66 26.44
CA GLY A 25 -13.75 -0.19 26.57
C GLY A 25 -13.19 -0.63 25.23
N TRP A 26 -11.88 -0.88 25.24
CA TRP A 26 -11.09 -1.18 24.05
C TRP A 26 -11.59 -2.42 23.29
N ASP A 27 -11.99 -3.49 24.00
CA ASP A 27 -12.54 -4.71 23.39
C ASP A 27 -13.86 -4.49 22.61
N TYR A 28 -14.48 -3.32 22.72
CA TYR A 28 -15.80 -2.97 22.20
C TYR A 28 -15.79 -1.65 21.39
N THR A 29 -14.67 -1.30 20.75
CA THR A 29 -14.54 -0.07 19.93
C THR A 29 -15.55 0.02 18.79
N SER A 30 -15.96 -1.12 18.22
CA SER A 30 -17.06 -1.23 17.25
C SER A 30 -18.42 -1.53 17.87
N GLY A 31 -18.54 -1.54 19.19
CA GLY A 31 -19.75 -1.92 19.94
C GLY A 31 -19.93 -3.43 20.10
N TYR A 32 -19.25 -4.24 19.30
CA TYR A 32 -19.45 -5.70 19.26
C TYR A 32 -18.22 -6.52 19.68
N GLN A 33 -18.46 -7.59 20.42
CA GLN A 33 -17.46 -8.61 20.75
C GLN A 33 -18.08 -10.01 20.65
N TYR A 34 -17.54 -10.85 19.77
CA TYR A 34 -18.15 -12.12 19.38
C TYR A 34 -18.50 -13.07 20.53
N LYS A 35 -17.68 -13.08 21.60
CA LYS A 35 -17.88 -13.95 22.77
C LYS A 35 -18.84 -13.37 23.81
N ASN A 36 -19.25 -12.11 23.68
CA ASN A 36 -20.13 -11.49 24.67
C ASN A 36 -21.55 -12.06 24.54
N PRO A 37 -22.14 -12.61 25.62
CA PRO A 37 -23.45 -13.26 25.58
C PRO A 37 -24.62 -12.28 25.65
N GLU A 38 -24.38 -11.00 25.89
CA GLU A 38 -25.40 -9.97 26.09
C GLU A 38 -25.40 -8.94 24.95
N ILE A 39 -26.58 -8.42 24.61
CA ILE A 39 -26.79 -7.30 23.69
C ILE A 39 -27.55 -6.22 24.48
N ILE A 40 -27.08 -4.98 24.40
CA ILE A 40 -27.71 -3.79 24.98
C ILE A 40 -28.63 -3.08 23.97
N GLY A 41 -28.46 -3.34 22.68
CA GLY A 41 -29.36 -2.88 21.62
C GLY A 41 -28.68 -2.87 20.25
N PHE A 42 -29.26 -2.11 19.33
CA PHE A 42 -28.80 -1.98 17.96
C PHE A 42 -28.70 -0.50 17.61
N SER A 43 -27.49 0.06 17.56
CA SER A 43 -27.25 1.43 17.13
C SER A 43 -26.95 1.52 15.63
N GLN A 44 -26.94 2.72 15.05
CA GLN A 44 -27.02 2.87 13.59
C GLN A 44 -25.71 3.30 12.91
N THR A 45 -24.64 3.55 13.67
CA THR A 45 -23.37 4.10 13.16
C THR A 45 -22.19 3.49 13.91
N HIS A 46 -21.15 3.00 13.22
CA HIS A 46 -20.04 2.29 13.83
C HIS A 46 -18.71 2.54 13.12
N LEU A 47 -17.61 2.43 13.87
CA LEU A 47 -16.26 2.34 13.33
C LEU A 47 -15.88 0.88 13.11
N SER A 48 -15.13 0.60 12.04
CA SER A 48 -14.59 -0.74 11.75
C SER A 48 -13.09 -0.76 12.01
N GLY A 49 -12.67 -1.59 12.96
CA GLY A 49 -11.28 -1.91 13.18
C GLY A 49 -10.48 -0.90 13.99
N THR A 50 -11.09 0.14 14.57
CA THR A 50 -10.35 1.19 15.28
C THR A 50 -9.96 0.81 16.71
N GLY A 51 -8.87 1.39 17.20
CA GLY A 51 -8.43 1.27 18.61
C GLY A 51 -9.17 2.18 19.61
N ILE A 52 -10.03 3.10 19.14
CA ILE A 52 -10.77 4.07 19.97
C ILE A 52 -12.27 4.01 19.63
N ASN A 53 -13.12 4.06 20.67
CA ASN A 53 -14.58 4.06 20.55
C ASN A 53 -15.10 5.45 20.14
N ASP A 54 -16.06 5.52 19.22
CA ASP A 54 -16.97 6.65 18.98
C ASP A 54 -18.19 6.13 18.19
N LEU A 55 -19.09 7.01 17.77
CA LEU A 55 -20.35 6.68 17.11
C LEU A 55 -21.30 5.92 18.06
N GLY A 56 -22.00 4.89 17.58
CA GLY A 56 -23.06 4.22 18.30
C GLY A 56 -24.34 5.05 18.41
N ASP A 57 -24.68 5.86 17.42
CA ASP A 57 -25.80 6.80 17.52
C ASP A 57 -27.16 6.11 17.35
N VAL A 58 -28.14 6.57 18.14
CA VAL A 58 -29.54 6.14 18.13
C VAL A 58 -29.69 4.62 18.30
N LEU A 59 -29.75 4.17 19.55
CA LEU A 59 -29.92 2.76 19.86
C LEU A 59 -31.39 2.35 19.92
N LEU A 60 -31.71 1.27 19.21
CA LEU A 60 -33.00 0.62 19.25
C LEU A 60 -32.88 -0.68 20.04
N PHE A 61 -33.77 -0.91 21.01
CA PHE A 61 -33.81 -2.17 21.75
C PHE A 61 -35.27 -2.70 21.82
N PRO A 62 -35.61 -3.77 21.08
CA PRO A 62 -36.95 -4.34 21.10
C PRO A 62 -37.15 -5.27 22.31
N PHE A 63 -38.31 -5.20 22.96
CA PHE A 63 -38.65 -6.03 24.12
C PHE A 63 -40.17 -6.27 24.25
N VAL A 64 -40.57 -7.22 25.11
CA VAL A 64 -42.00 -7.59 25.32
C VAL A 64 -42.52 -7.33 26.74
N ASP A 65 -41.64 -7.27 27.73
CA ASP A 65 -42.02 -7.12 29.13
C ASP A 65 -42.23 -5.65 29.53
N ASN A 66 -42.78 -5.39 30.72
CA ASN A 66 -42.88 -4.03 31.29
C ASN A 66 -41.55 -3.57 31.93
N LYS A 67 -40.41 -3.82 31.27
CA LYS A 67 -39.09 -3.35 31.71
C LYS A 67 -39.01 -1.82 31.57
N THR A 68 -38.57 -1.13 32.62
CA THR A 68 -38.36 0.33 32.65
C THR A 68 -36.89 0.72 32.89
N SER A 69 -36.03 -0.27 33.15
CA SER A 69 -34.58 -0.13 33.36
C SER A 69 -33.88 -1.43 32.97
N ASN A 70 -32.54 -1.42 32.96
CA ASN A 70 -31.70 -2.59 32.63
C ASN A 70 -32.03 -3.20 31.26
N PHE A 71 -32.06 -2.36 30.22
CA PHE A 71 -32.28 -2.78 28.84
C PHE A 71 -31.06 -3.52 28.30
N LYS A 72 -31.07 -4.82 28.53
CA LYS A 72 -30.14 -5.78 27.94
C LYS A 72 -30.81 -7.15 27.87
N THR A 73 -30.37 -7.99 26.94
CA THR A 73 -30.83 -9.36 26.82
C THR A 73 -29.70 -10.27 26.39
N THR A 74 -29.87 -11.57 26.59
CA THR A 74 -29.06 -12.57 25.91
C THR A 74 -29.71 -12.98 24.59
N TYR A 75 -28.95 -13.66 23.74
CA TYR A 75 -29.37 -14.08 22.40
C TYR A 75 -28.91 -15.52 22.10
N TYR A 76 -29.51 -16.14 21.09
CA TYR A 76 -29.11 -17.46 20.60
C TYR A 76 -28.00 -17.28 19.58
N LYS A 77 -26.74 -17.58 19.95
CA LYS A 77 -25.57 -17.33 19.09
C LYS A 77 -25.65 -18.07 17.76
N GLU A 78 -26.19 -19.29 17.76
CA GLU A 78 -26.44 -20.13 16.60
C GLU A 78 -27.48 -19.54 15.62
N SER A 79 -28.30 -18.59 16.08
CA SER A 79 -29.26 -17.88 15.24
C SER A 79 -28.69 -16.63 14.59
N GLU A 80 -27.52 -16.18 15.05
CA GLU A 80 -26.85 -14.99 14.53
C GLU A 80 -26.28 -15.28 13.14
N LYS A 81 -26.71 -14.52 12.16
CA LYS A 81 -26.26 -14.63 10.77
C LYS A 81 -25.98 -13.24 10.21
N ALA A 82 -24.86 -13.13 9.51
CA ALA A 82 -24.46 -11.91 8.81
C ALA A 82 -24.04 -12.24 7.38
N SER A 83 -24.29 -11.32 6.47
CA SER A 83 -23.79 -11.31 5.10
C SER A 83 -23.69 -9.86 4.60
N PRO A 84 -22.97 -9.57 3.50
CA PRO A 84 -22.84 -8.20 3.02
C PRO A 84 -24.20 -7.51 2.82
N GLY A 85 -24.47 -6.47 3.62
CA GLY A 85 -25.73 -5.71 3.60
C GLY A 85 -26.87 -6.28 4.46
N PHE A 86 -26.65 -7.33 5.26
CA PHE A 86 -27.68 -7.97 6.08
C PHE A 86 -27.14 -8.57 7.38
N TYR A 87 -27.88 -8.36 8.48
CA TYR A 87 -27.63 -9.01 9.78
C TYR A 87 -28.95 -9.51 10.38
N THR A 88 -28.93 -10.63 11.11
CA THR A 88 -30.07 -11.08 11.90
C THR A 88 -29.68 -11.91 13.11
N VAL A 89 -30.48 -11.83 14.17
CA VAL A 89 -30.30 -12.62 15.40
C VAL A 89 -31.64 -12.87 16.10
N MET A 90 -31.77 -13.98 16.83
CA MET A 90 -32.89 -14.26 17.75
C MET A 90 -32.48 -13.92 19.19
N LEU A 91 -33.21 -13.00 19.81
CA LEU A 91 -33.09 -12.66 21.22
C LEU A 91 -33.82 -13.71 22.08
N LYS A 92 -33.37 -13.94 23.32
CA LYS A 92 -34.05 -14.89 24.24
C LYS A 92 -35.46 -14.47 24.64
N ASP A 93 -35.79 -13.19 24.48
CA ASP A 93 -37.15 -12.65 24.63
C ASP A 93 -38.09 -13.08 23.46
N SER A 94 -37.67 -14.05 22.62
CA SER A 94 -38.40 -14.55 21.44
C SER A 94 -38.66 -13.49 20.37
N ILE A 95 -37.75 -12.52 20.27
CA ILE A 95 -37.79 -11.45 19.27
C ILE A 95 -36.68 -11.70 18.25
N LYS A 96 -37.03 -11.77 16.97
CA LYS A 96 -36.05 -11.82 15.89
C LYS A 96 -35.78 -10.40 15.38
N VAL A 97 -34.50 -10.03 15.33
CA VAL A 97 -34.04 -8.75 14.79
C VAL A 97 -33.38 -9.00 13.44
N SER A 98 -33.69 -8.17 12.45
CA SER A 98 -33.03 -8.16 11.14
C SER A 98 -32.69 -6.73 10.74
N LEU A 99 -31.49 -6.51 10.22
CA LEU A 99 -30.94 -5.20 9.86
C LEU A 99 -30.49 -5.21 8.39
N THR A 100 -30.75 -4.11 7.69
CA THR A 100 -30.19 -3.80 6.37
C THR A 100 -30.02 -2.28 6.26
N ALA A 101 -29.43 -1.78 5.18
CA ALA A 101 -29.18 -0.35 5.02
C ALA A 101 -29.11 0.08 3.55
N THR A 102 -29.41 1.36 3.30
CA THR A 102 -28.93 2.10 2.12
C THR A 102 -27.64 2.86 2.48
N GLU A 103 -27.23 3.86 1.68
CA GLU A 103 -26.02 4.62 2.00
C GLU A 103 -26.23 5.47 3.27
N ARG A 104 -27.42 6.04 3.47
CA ARG A 104 -27.71 6.98 4.59
C ARG A 104 -28.91 6.59 5.45
N VAL A 105 -29.58 5.49 5.13
CA VAL A 105 -30.80 5.02 5.83
C VAL A 105 -30.61 3.61 6.38
N ALA A 106 -30.62 3.47 7.69
CA ALA A 106 -30.68 2.19 8.36
C ALA A 106 -32.12 1.66 8.35
N PHE A 107 -32.31 0.38 8.05
CA PHE A 107 -33.62 -0.27 7.99
C PHE A 107 -33.65 -1.47 8.93
N ASN A 108 -34.48 -1.38 9.97
CA ASN A 108 -34.62 -2.32 11.06
C ASN A 108 -35.96 -3.06 10.94
N ARG A 109 -35.94 -4.39 11.13
CA ARG A 109 -37.12 -5.24 11.23
C ARG A 109 -37.09 -6.01 12.54
N PHE A 110 -38.14 -5.86 13.34
CA PHE A 110 -38.34 -6.56 14.60
C PHE A 110 -39.56 -7.46 14.49
N GLN A 111 -39.37 -8.76 14.65
CA GLN A 111 -40.44 -9.76 14.68
C GLN A 111 -40.66 -10.22 16.12
N TYR A 112 -41.80 -9.86 16.70
CA TYR A 112 -42.18 -10.13 18.08
C TYR A 112 -42.95 -11.47 18.22
N PRO A 113 -43.06 -12.03 19.44
CA PRO A 113 -43.89 -13.21 19.67
C PRO A 113 -45.40 -12.92 19.61
N SER A 114 -45.81 -11.66 19.80
CA SER A 114 -47.20 -11.20 19.79
C SER A 114 -47.39 -9.93 18.95
N LYS A 115 -48.63 -9.41 18.86
CA LYS A 115 -48.93 -8.12 18.23
C LYS A 115 -48.64 -6.92 19.14
N LYS A 116 -48.47 -7.14 20.44
CA LYS A 116 -47.99 -6.12 21.37
C LYS A 116 -46.48 -6.06 21.29
N ALA A 117 -45.95 -4.87 21.04
CA ALA A 117 -44.53 -4.63 20.92
C ALA A 117 -44.12 -3.41 21.72
N LYS A 118 -42.94 -3.47 22.31
CA LYS A 118 -42.29 -2.33 22.96
C LYS A 118 -40.92 -2.12 22.35
N LEU A 119 -40.55 -0.87 22.13
CA LEU A 119 -39.25 -0.49 21.62
C LEU A 119 -38.67 0.62 22.49
N LEU A 120 -37.45 0.41 22.97
CA LEU A 120 -36.64 1.49 23.50
C LEU A 120 -35.99 2.22 22.34
N VAL A 121 -36.14 3.54 22.32
CA VAL A 121 -35.39 4.46 21.47
C VAL A 121 -34.48 5.27 22.40
N ASP A 122 -33.19 4.94 22.41
CA ASP A 122 -32.19 5.58 23.24
C ASP A 122 -31.34 6.55 22.41
N ILE A 123 -31.64 7.85 22.53
CA ILE A 123 -30.90 8.94 21.87
C ILE A 123 -29.67 9.36 22.68
N GLN A 124 -29.57 8.91 23.94
CA GLN A 124 -28.45 9.18 24.84
C GLN A 124 -27.28 8.22 24.62
N HIS A 125 -27.55 7.05 24.05
CA HIS A 125 -26.54 6.04 23.74
C HIS A 125 -25.48 6.53 22.74
N GLY A 126 -24.30 5.93 22.88
CA GLY A 126 -23.14 6.05 22.01
C GLY A 126 -21.97 5.25 22.60
N LEU A 127 -21.01 4.87 21.76
CA LEU A 127 -19.83 4.14 22.17
C LEU A 127 -18.82 5.13 22.79
N ARG A 128 -18.41 4.87 24.03
CA ARG A 128 -17.65 5.79 24.88
C ARG A 128 -16.20 5.37 24.97
N PHE A 129 -15.31 6.34 24.80
CA PHE A 129 -13.89 6.15 25.03
C PHE A 129 -13.52 6.37 26.50
N LEU A 130 -13.32 7.64 26.90
CA LEU A 130 -12.95 8.02 28.28
C LEU A 130 -14.03 8.90 28.96
N THR A 131 -15.18 9.10 28.32
CA THR A 131 -16.23 10.01 28.80
C THR A 131 -17.34 9.25 29.51
N ASP A 132 -17.87 9.82 30.60
CA ASP A 132 -19.02 9.26 31.31
C ASP A 132 -20.33 9.44 30.54
N SER A 133 -20.48 10.57 29.86
CA SER A 133 -21.63 10.92 29.00
C SER A 133 -21.11 11.72 27.81
N LEU A 134 -21.52 11.31 26.62
CA LEU A 134 -21.08 11.87 25.34
C LEU A 134 -21.97 13.03 24.86
N VAL A 135 -23.27 13.02 25.19
CA VAL A 135 -24.21 14.04 24.69
C VAL A 135 -24.02 15.32 25.49
N LEU A 136 -23.62 16.40 24.80
CA LEU A 136 -23.52 17.75 25.37
C LEU A 136 -24.88 18.44 25.41
N ASN A 137 -25.63 18.34 24.31
CA ASN A 137 -27.02 18.77 24.22
C ASN A 137 -27.74 18.02 23.10
N SER A 138 -29.06 18.05 23.14
CA SER A 138 -29.89 17.51 22.07
C SER A 138 -31.21 18.27 21.95
N LYS A 139 -31.83 18.17 20.79
CA LYS A 139 -33.22 18.57 20.56
C LYS A 139 -33.91 17.44 19.81
N VAL A 140 -34.87 16.79 20.47
CA VAL A 140 -35.62 15.67 19.90
C VAL A 140 -37.10 16.03 19.93
N THR A 141 -37.83 15.68 18.87
CA THR A 141 -39.24 15.99 18.70
C THR A 141 -39.96 14.74 18.21
N ILE A 142 -41.02 14.36 18.94
CA ILE A 142 -42.03 13.44 18.44
C ILE A 142 -42.95 14.25 17.52
N GLU A 143 -42.76 14.15 16.21
CA GLU A 143 -43.55 14.94 15.24
C GLU A 143 -44.99 14.44 15.13
N ASN A 144 -45.15 13.13 15.23
CA ASN A 144 -46.43 12.44 15.25
C ASN A 144 -46.21 11.00 15.77
N ASN A 145 -47.27 10.20 15.81
CA ASN A 145 -47.22 8.82 16.31
C ASN A 145 -46.47 7.82 15.41
N LYS A 146 -45.80 8.26 14.35
CA LYS A 146 -44.94 7.44 13.47
C LYS A 146 -43.55 8.02 13.28
N THR A 147 -43.26 9.22 13.78
CA THR A 147 -42.05 9.96 13.41
C THR A 147 -41.45 10.66 14.61
N ILE A 148 -40.17 10.39 14.83
CA ILE A 148 -39.31 11.08 15.79
C ILE A 148 -38.15 11.67 15.00
N SER A 149 -37.89 12.96 15.15
CA SER A 149 -36.74 13.60 14.54
C SER A 149 -35.92 14.33 15.60
N GLY A 150 -34.65 14.58 15.29
CA GLY A 150 -33.84 15.31 16.25
C GLY A 150 -32.43 15.55 15.81
N TYR A 151 -31.71 16.13 16.76
CA TYR A 151 -30.33 16.52 16.68
C TYR A 151 -29.62 16.20 18.00
N CYS A 152 -28.38 15.75 17.91
CA CYS A 152 -27.47 15.59 19.05
C CYS A 152 -26.12 16.25 18.79
N HIS A 153 -25.62 16.92 19.82
CA HIS A 153 -24.25 17.38 19.93
C HIS A 153 -23.48 16.45 20.86
N ASN A 154 -22.47 15.76 20.34
CA ASN A 154 -21.69 14.80 21.10
C ASN A 154 -20.23 15.24 21.22
N LYS A 155 -19.59 14.90 22.34
CA LYS A 155 -18.14 15.01 22.52
C LYS A 155 -17.60 13.69 23.04
N ASN A 156 -16.78 13.05 22.23
CA ASN A 156 -16.09 11.82 22.59
C ASN A 156 -14.67 11.82 22.02
N TRP A 157 -14.35 11.06 20.97
CA TRP A 157 -13.07 11.17 20.28
C TRP A 157 -13.02 12.44 19.43
N VAL A 158 -14.14 12.79 18.81
CA VAL A 158 -14.39 14.09 18.19
C VAL A 158 -15.59 14.79 18.82
N GLU A 159 -15.65 16.12 18.69
CA GLU A 159 -16.86 16.90 18.99
C GLU A 159 -17.70 17.02 17.72
N ARG A 160 -18.84 16.32 17.66
CA ARG A 160 -19.61 16.12 16.43
C ARG A 160 -21.10 16.35 16.58
N LYS A 161 -21.73 16.62 15.45
CA LYS A 161 -23.17 16.91 15.33
C LYS A 161 -23.80 15.94 14.35
N TYR A 162 -24.91 15.33 14.75
CA TYR A 162 -25.73 14.52 13.84
C TYR A 162 -27.20 14.87 13.98
N PHE A 163 -27.90 14.73 12.87
CA PHE A 163 -29.32 14.95 12.74
C PHE A 163 -29.94 13.68 12.21
N PHE A 164 -31.16 13.36 12.66
CA PHE A 164 -31.83 12.13 12.28
C PHE A 164 -33.33 12.31 12.11
N THR A 165 -33.91 11.40 11.33
CA THR A 165 -35.34 11.11 11.33
C THR A 165 -35.54 9.60 11.48
N LEU A 166 -36.34 9.21 12.46
CA LEU A 166 -36.74 7.84 12.75
C LEU A 166 -38.23 7.70 12.44
N ILE A 167 -38.58 6.81 11.52
CA ILE A 167 -39.96 6.54 11.12
C ILE A 167 -40.33 5.08 11.32
N PHE A 168 -41.61 4.84 11.60
CA PHE A 168 -42.20 3.51 11.80
C PHE A 168 -43.32 3.23 10.79
N ASP A 169 -43.47 1.97 10.37
CA ASP A 169 -44.57 1.57 9.49
C ASP A 169 -45.93 1.60 10.23
N THR A 170 -45.90 1.25 11.50
CA THR A 170 -47.04 1.20 12.43
C THR A 170 -46.95 2.36 13.42
N PRO A 171 -48.07 3.08 13.71
CA PRO A 171 -48.04 4.13 14.72
C PRO A 171 -47.88 3.54 16.12
N PHE A 172 -47.07 4.18 16.97
CA PHE A 172 -47.05 3.86 18.41
C PHE A 172 -48.31 4.42 19.08
N SER A 173 -48.88 3.66 20.02
CA SER A 173 -50.04 4.06 20.80
C SER A 173 -49.66 4.96 21.97
N ASN A 174 -48.42 4.87 22.45
CA ASN A 174 -47.91 5.62 23.57
C ASN A 174 -46.39 5.84 23.43
N ALA A 175 -45.90 6.95 23.98
CA ALA A 175 -44.49 7.27 24.06
C ALA A 175 -44.18 7.79 25.46
N ILE A 176 -43.41 7.01 26.23
CA ILE A 176 -43.02 7.33 27.60
C ILE A 176 -41.57 7.78 27.60
N GLU A 177 -41.32 9.05 27.91
CA GLU A 177 -39.95 9.51 28.19
C GLU A 177 -39.49 8.93 29.53
N LEU A 178 -38.36 8.22 29.52
CA LEU A 178 -37.74 7.70 30.71
C LEU A 178 -37.04 8.81 31.49
N PRO A 179 -36.97 8.71 32.83
CA PRO A 179 -36.18 9.63 33.63
C PRO A 179 -34.72 9.72 33.14
N LYS A 180 -34.23 10.96 33.04
CA LYS A 180 -32.84 11.26 32.71
C LYS A 180 -31.97 11.06 33.95
N ASN A 181 -30.84 10.39 33.81
CA ASN A 181 -29.79 10.44 34.82
C ASN A 181 -29.20 11.86 34.90
N LEU A 182 -28.48 12.17 35.97
CA LEU A 182 -27.90 13.51 36.21
C LEU A 182 -27.05 14.02 35.02
N LYS A 183 -26.34 13.12 34.33
CA LYS A 183 -25.44 13.41 33.21
C LYS A 183 -26.10 13.24 31.83
N ASP A 184 -27.35 12.80 31.76
CA ASP A 184 -28.06 12.60 30.50
C ASP A 184 -28.52 13.95 29.93
N LYS A 185 -28.26 14.17 28.65
CA LYS A 185 -28.64 15.36 27.88
C LYS A 185 -29.47 15.04 26.63
N ALA A 186 -29.78 13.76 26.41
CA ALA A 186 -30.74 13.28 25.42
C ALA A 186 -31.83 12.42 26.05
N PRO A 187 -33.04 12.40 25.47
CA PRO A 187 -34.14 11.59 25.97
C PRO A 187 -33.99 10.12 25.58
N ARG A 188 -34.67 9.27 26.36
CA ARG A 188 -34.89 7.86 26.05
C ARG A 188 -36.39 7.62 26.08
N TYR A 189 -36.92 6.98 25.05
CA TYR A 189 -38.36 6.73 24.95
C TYR A 189 -38.64 5.23 24.97
N ILE A 190 -39.62 4.81 25.77
CA ILE A 190 -40.33 3.55 25.53
C ILE A 190 -41.52 3.85 24.64
N LEU A 191 -41.58 3.19 23.49
CA LEU A 191 -42.71 3.27 22.57
C LEU A 191 -43.54 1.98 22.66
N ASP A 192 -44.84 2.11 22.83
CA ASP A 192 -45.79 1.00 22.81
C ASP A 192 -46.45 0.90 21.43
N PHE A 193 -46.57 -0.30 20.87
CA PHE A 193 -47.21 -0.54 19.58
C PHE A 193 -48.26 -1.64 19.67
N GLU A 194 -49.38 -1.41 18.97
CA GLU A 194 -50.34 -2.45 18.60
C GLU A 194 -50.16 -2.75 17.11
N LEU A 195 -49.40 -3.80 16.82
CA LEU A 195 -48.96 -4.16 15.48
C LEU A 195 -50.08 -4.83 14.67
N LYS A 196 -50.19 -4.49 13.39
CA LYS A 196 -51.11 -5.18 12.45
C LYS A 196 -50.74 -6.65 12.29
N SER A 197 -49.44 -6.90 12.18
CA SER A 197 -48.80 -8.22 12.15
C SER A 197 -47.94 -8.40 13.42
N LYS A 198 -47.07 -9.41 13.49
CA LYS A 198 -46.07 -9.50 14.57
C LYS A 198 -44.77 -8.76 14.25
N ILE A 199 -44.76 -7.96 13.17
CA ILE A 199 -43.58 -7.30 12.64
C ILE A 199 -43.73 -5.79 12.82
N LEU A 200 -42.67 -5.16 13.34
CA LEU A 200 -42.47 -3.71 13.35
C LEU A 200 -41.30 -3.40 12.42
N LEU A 201 -41.49 -2.42 11.55
CA LEU A 201 -40.44 -1.89 10.68
C LEU A 201 -40.08 -0.47 11.12
N ALA A 202 -38.78 -0.18 11.20
CA ALA A 202 -38.26 1.13 11.57
C ALA A 202 -37.14 1.55 10.61
N LYS A 203 -37.18 2.79 10.11
CA LYS A 203 -36.12 3.38 9.30
C LYS A 203 -35.53 4.58 10.00
N ILE A 204 -34.21 4.69 10.01
CA ILE A 204 -33.50 5.83 10.57
C ILE A 204 -32.58 6.37 9.50
N ALA A 205 -32.78 7.63 9.10
CA ALA A 205 -31.86 8.33 8.22
C ALA A 205 -31.06 9.37 9.00
N PHE A 206 -29.80 9.53 8.61
CA PHE A 206 -28.88 10.51 9.21
C PHE A 206 -28.52 11.63 8.25
N SER A 207 -28.09 12.74 8.82
CA SER A 207 -27.46 13.88 8.15
C SER A 207 -26.43 14.50 9.08
N THR A 208 -25.36 15.04 8.51
CA THR A 208 -24.38 15.86 9.26
C THR A 208 -24.84 17.33 9.38
N VAL A 209 -25.90 17.71 8.65
CA VAL A 209 -26.27 19.12 8.41
C VAL A 209 -27.57 19.50 9.11
N SER A 210 -28.65 18.74 8.90
CA SER A 210 -30.01 19.14 9.35
C SER A 210 -31.01 17.97 9.40
N ILE A 211 -32.13 18.17 10.10
CA ILE A 211 -33.25 17.20 10.11
C ILE A 211 -33.86 17.06 8.71
N GLU A 212 -33.99 18.17 7.99
CA GLU A 212 -34.48 18.24 6.62
C GLU A 212 -33.59 17.46 5.66
N GLY A 213 -32.26 17.55 5.84
CA GLY A 213 -31.29 16.72 5.14
C GLY A 213 -31.52 15.23 5.39
N ALA A 214 -31.68 14.83 6.65
CA ALA A 214 -31.98 13.44 7.01
C ALA A 214 -33.31 12.95 6.39
N LYS A 215 -34.35 13.78 6.39
CA LYS A 215 -35.64 13.49 5.73
C LYS A 215 -35.48 13.36 4.21
N ASN A 216 -34.68 14.22 3.59
CA ASN A 216 -34.42 14.18 2.16
C ASN A 216 -33.64 12.91 1.77
N ASN A 217 -32.64 12.52 2.56
CA ASN A 217 -31.91 11.27 2.40
C ASN A 217 -32.87 10.07 2.46
N LEU A 218 -33.76 10.02 3.46
CA LEU A 218 -34.78 8.98 3.59
C LEU A 218 -35.71 8.91 2.38
N ASN A 219 -36.27 10.06 2.00
CA ASN A 219 -37.26 10.16 0.93
C ASN A 219 -36.64 9.88 -0.44
N THR A 220 -35.32 10.04 -0.61
CA THR A 220 -34.67 9.75 -1.89
C THR A 220 -34.21 8.29 -1.97
N GLU A 221 -33.60 7.77 -0.90
CA GLU A 221 -32.99 6.44 -0.93
C GLU A 221 -33.97 5.30 -0.62
N LEU A 222 -34.99 5.52 0.23
CA LEU A 222 -35.80 4.42 0.77
C LEU A 222 -37.24 4.80 1.14
N GLN A 223 -38.08 5.11 0.16
CA GLN A 223 -39.51 5.40 0.39
C GLN A 223 -40.34 4.16 0.77
N HIS A 224 -40.12 3.02 0.10
CA HIS A 224 -40.93 1.81 0.27
C HIS A 224 -40.59 1.02 1.55
N TRP A 225 -41.54 0.25 2.09
CA TRP A 225 -41.33 -0.58 3.29
C TRP A 225 -40.92 -2.03 3.00
N ASP A 226 -40.58 -2.35 1.75
CA ASP A 226 -40.08 -3.68 1.37
C ASP A 226 -38.64 -3.93 1.89
N PHE A 227 -38.55 -4.64 3.00
CA PHE A 227 -37.29 -5.00 3.64
C PHE A 227 -36.46 -5.97 2.79
N GLU A 228 -37.10 -6.96 2.15
CA GLU A 228 -36.40 -7.98 1.38
C GLU A 228 -35.83 -7.40 0.08
N GLN A 229 -36.57 -6.50 -0.57
CA GLN A 229 -36.04 -5.74 -1.70
C GLN A 229 -34.82 -4.90 -1.31
N THR A 230 -34.81 -4.32 -0.12
CA THR A 230 -33.66 -3.54 0.38
C THR A 230 -32.43 -4.44 0.60
N VAL A 231 -32.63 -5.62 1.19
CA VAL A 231 -31.57 -6.64 1.34
C VAL A 231 -31.03 -7.08 -0.02
N LEU A 232 -31.91 -7.31 -1.00
CA LEU A 232 -31.51 -7.68 -2.36
C LEU A 232 -30.70 -6.57 -3.04
N ASN A 233 -31.12 -5.31 -2.88
CA ASN A 233 -30.40 -4.15 -3.40
C ASN A 233 -29.01 -4.02 -2.76
N ALA A 234 -28.93 -4.20 -1.44
CA ALA A 234 -27.66 -4.17 -0.71
C ALA A 234 -26.70 -5.27 -1.18
N LYS A 235 -27.21 -6.51 -1.30
CA LYS A 235 -26.45 -7.64 -1.83
C LYS A 235 -25.96 -7.39 -3.26
N THR A 236 -26.81 -6.79 -4.10
CA THR A 236 -26.46 -6.45 -5.49
C THR A 236 -25.35 -5.40 -5.52
N LYS A 237 -25.44 -4.35 -4.70
CA LYS A 237 -24.41 -3.33 -4.56
C LYS A 237 -23.09 -3.95 -4.08
N TRP A 238 -23.10 -4.79 -3.05
CA TRP A 238 -21.89 -5.47 -2.60
C TRP A 238 -21.26 -6.35 -3.69
N ASN A 239 -22.06 -7.11 -4.43
CA ASN A 239 -21.54 -7.93 -5.51
C ASN A 239 -20.84 -7.11 -6.60
N GLN A 240 -21.27 -5.86 -6.87
CA GLN A 240 -20.58 -4.95 -7.82
C GLN A 240 -19.16 -4.57 -7.36
N TYR A 241 -18.90 -4.60 -6.05
CA TYR A 241 -17.57 -4.30 -5.49
C TYR A 241 -16.75 -5.57 -5.31
N LEU A 242 -17.35 -6.64 -4.77
CA LEU A 242 -16.66 -7.91 -4.54
C LEU A 242 -16.28 -8.59 -5.86
N CYS A 243 -17.04 -8.40 -6.95
CA CYS A 243 -16.67 -8.94 -8.25
C CYS A 243 -15.52 -8.20 -8.94
N LYS A 244 -14.99 -7.10 -8.38
CA LYS A 244 -13.84 -6.39 -8.95
C LYS A 244 -12.58 -7.26 -8.99
N ILE A 245 -12.51 -8.30 -8.18
CA ILE A 245 -11.46 -9.32 -8.25
C ILE A 245 -12.10 -10.70 -8.25
N GLU A 246 -11.77 -11.53 -9.24
CA GLU A 246 -12.13 -12.94 -9.28
C GLU A 246 -10.94 -13.81 -8.89
N LEU A 247 -11.18 -14.84 -8.06
CA LEU A 247 -10.14 -15.75 -7.58
C LEU A 247 -10.41 -17.23 -7.90
N GLU A 248 -9.36 -17.92 -8.34
CA GLU A 248 -9.28 -19.38 -8.33
C GLU A 248 -8.51 -19.85 -7.09
N ALA A 249 -9.26 -20.21 -6.05
CA ALA A 249 -8.75 -20.53 -4.73
C ALA A 249 -9.70 -21.50 -3.96
N PRO A 250 -9.21 -22.27 -2.98
CA PRO A 250 -10.05 -23.03 -2.06
C PRO A 250 -11.06 -22.14 -1.31
N LEU A 251 -12.18 -22.73 -0.87
CA LEU A 251 -13.27 -22.00 -0.22
C LEU A 251 -12.79 -21.13 0.96
N LYS A 252 -11.98 -21.69 1.86
CA LYS A 252 -11.42 -20.97 3.00
C LYS A 252 -10.67 -19.69 2.58
N GLN A 253 -9.86 -19.78 1.54
CA GLN A 253 -9.09 -18.64 1.03
C GLN A 253 -10.01 -17.59 0.38
N LYS A 254 -11.05 -18.02 -0.34
CA LYS A 254 -12.08 -17.12 -0.87
C LYS A 254 -12.82 -16.39 0.24
N GLU A 255 -13.17 -17.08 1.32
CA GLU A 255 -13.85 -16.47 2.48
C GLU A 255 -12.99 -15.38 3.13
N ILE A 256 -11.72 -15.65 3.41
CA ILE A 256 -10.81 -14.65 3.99
C ILE A 256 -10.64 -13.47 3.03
N PHE A 257 -10.42 -13.74 1.74
CA PHE A 257 -10.20 -12.69 0.75
C PHE A 257 -11.41 -11.78 0.55
N TYR A 258 -12.61 -12.34 0.33
CA TYR A 258 -13.81 -11.52 0.13
C TYR A 258 -14.29 -10.87 1.43
N THR A 259 -13.98 -11.44 2.60
CA THR A 259 -14.16 -10.75 3.89
C THR A 259 -13.21 -9.56 4.00
N SER A 260 -11.95 -9.70 3.58
CA SER A 260 -10.98 -8.59 3.54
C SER A 260 -11.45 -7.49 2.57
N MET A 261 -11.96 -7.85 1.39
CA MET A 261 -12.56 -6.87 0.48
C MET A 261 -13.80 -6.20 1.05
N TYR A 262 -14.63 -6.94 1.79
CA TYR A 262 -15.77 -6.38 2.51
C TYR A 262 -15.31 -5.31 3.51
N HIS A 263 -14.35 -5.64 4.38
CA HIS A 263 -13.80 -4.70 5.36
C HIS A 263 -13.17 -3.46 4.70
N LEU A 264 -12.35 -3.65 3.65
CA LEU A 264 -11.72 -2.57 2.88
C LEU A 264 -12.73 -1.55 2.34
N PHE A 265 -13.95 -1.97 2.00
CA PHE A 265 -14.98 -1.10 1.44
C PHE A 265 -16.01 -0.61 2.47
N THR A 266 -15.85 -0.92 3.77
CA THR A 266 -16.74 -0.36 4.80
C THR A 266 -16.49 1.14 5.03
N GLN A 267 -15.25 1.59 4.84
CA GLN A 267 -14.81 2.98 5.03
C GLN A 267 -13.80 3.37 3.92
N PRO A 268 -13.57 4.67 3.62
CA PRO A 268 -14.22 5.87 4.17
C PRO A 268 -15.69 6.03 3.78
N SER A 269 -16.58 6.35 4.71
CA SER A 269 -18.00 6.59 4.42
C SER A 269 -18.24 7.95 3.76
N ASN A 270 -19.18 8.05 2.82
CA ASN A 270 -19.64 9.35 2.33
C ASN A 270 -20.65 9.95 3.31
N ILE A 271 -20.27 11.00 4.04
CA ILE A 271 -21.10 11.67 5.06
C ILE A 271 -21.80 12.93 4.55
N ALA A 272 -21.65 13.27 3.26
CA ALA A 272 -22.45 14.31 2.63
C ALA A 272 -23.88 13.81 2.44
N ASP A 273 -24.86 14.70 2.65
CA ASP A 273 -26.26 14.46 2.30
C ASP A 273 -26.42 14.27 0.78
N ILE A 274 -27.59 13.77 0.34
CA ILE A 274 -27.88 13.53 -1.07
C ILE A 274 -27.82 14.81 -1.93
N ASP A 275 -27.96 15.99 -1.31
CA ASP A 275 -27.83 17.29 -1.96
C ASP A 275 -26.38 17.82 -1.96
N GLY A 276 -25.42 17.01 -1.52
CA GLY A 276 -24.00 17.33 -1.46
C GLY A 276 -23.59 18.19 -0.27
N LYS A 277 -24.51 18.58 0.63
CA LYS A 277 -24.15 19.35 1.83
C LYS A 277 -23.46 18.47 2.86
N TYR A 278 -22.51 19.06 3.58
CA TYR A 278 -21.78 18.40 4.64
C TYR A 278 -21.42 19.39 5.75
N ARG A 279 -21.06 18.88 6.92
CA ARG A 279 -20.48 19.67 8.02
C ARG A 279 -18.96 19.46 8.06
N GLY A 280 -18.21 20.55 7.85
CA GLY A 280 -16.74 20.53 7.78
C GLY A 280 -16.06 20.57 9.15
N ALA A 281 -14.73 20.54 9.14
CA ALA A 281 -13.88 20.55 10.34
C ALA A 281 -13.95 21.85 11.15
N ASP A 282 -14.49 22.93 10.58
CA ASP A 282 -14.76 24.20 11.25
C ASP A 282 -16.20 24.32 11.78
N ASP A 283 -16.92 23.18 11.82
CA ASP A 283 -18.34 23.06 12.17
C ASP A 283 -19.29 23.88 11.26
N LYS A 284 -18.80 24.40 10.13
CA LYS A 284 -19.64 25.08 9.14
C LYS A 284 -20.24 24.10 8.15
N ILE A 285 -21.37 24.49 7.58
CA ILE A 285 -22.04 23.73 6.52
C ILE A 285 -21.44 24.17 5.18
N GLY A 286 -20.87 23.21 4.47
CA GLY A 286 -20.38 23.38 3.10
C GLY A 286 -21.23 22.60 2.09
N THR A 287 -20.92 22.76 0.81
CA THR A 287 -21.46 21.93 -0.27
C THR A 287 -20.30 21.37 -1.07
N ALA A 288 -20.21 20.04 -1.16
CA ALA A 288 -19.14 19.36 -1.87
C ALA A 288 -19.34 19.53 -3.39
N PRO A 289 -18.34 20.00 -4.15
CA PRO A 289 -18.48 20.25 -5.59
C PRO A 289 -18.90 19.02 -6.40
N ASN A 290 -18.50 17.83 -5.96
CA ASN A 290 -18.84 16.54 -6.57
C ASN A 290 -19.96 15.79 -5.83
N GLY A 291 -20.60 16.42 -4.84
CA GLY A 291 -21.64 15.79 -4.01
C GLY A 291 -21.12 14.77 -2.99
N GLU A 292 -19.81 14.67 -2.76
CA GLU A 292 -19.23 13.71 -1.84
C GLU A 292 -18.29 14.38 -0.84
N TYR A 293 -18.42 14.01 0.43
CA TYR A 293 -17.49 14.41 1.49
C TYR A 293 -17.30 13.22 2.42
N TYR A 294 -16.06 12.75 2.54
CA TYR A 294 -15.77 11.46 3.16
C TYR A 294 -15.29 11.56 4.61
N SER A 295 -15.64 10.54 5.38
CA SER A 295 -15.16 10.22 6.72
C SER A 295 -15.51 8.75 6.97
N THR A 296 -14.76 7.93 7.68
CA THR A 296 -13.58 8.18 8.50
C THR A 296 -12.31 8.12 7.65
N LEU A 297 -11.36 9.01 7.92
CA LEU A 297 -10.06 9.03 7.25
C LEU A 297 -8.99 8.58 8.27
N SER A 298 -8.65 7.30 8.29
CA SER A 298 -7.64 6.69 9.19
C SER A 298 -6.25 6.71 8.56
N LEU A 299 -5.72 7.90 8.29
CA LEU A 299 -4.72 8.07 7.25
C LEU A 299 -3.33 7.54 7.61
N TRP A 300 -2.99 7.44 8.90
CA TRP A 300 -1.73 6.81 9.34
C TRP A 300 -1.66 5.33 8.95
N ASP A 301 -2.81 4.66 8.88
CA ASP A 301 -2.91 3.27 8.47
C ASP A 301 -3.10 3.18 6.96
N THR A 302 -4.14 3.83 6.45
CA THR A 302 -4.70 3.53 5.13
C THR A 302 -3.82 4.02 3.98
N TYR A 303 -2.91 4.98 4.19
CA TYR A 303 -1.96 5.40 3.15
C TYR A 303 -1.06 4.26 2.67
N ARG A 304 -0.83 3.26 3.52
CA ARG A 304 0.16 2.19 3.30
C ARG A 304 -0.30 1.19 2.25
N ALA A 305 -1.56 0.74 2.29
CA ALA A 305 -2.08 -0.23 1.32
C ALA A 305 -3.53 0.02 0.89
N ALA A 306 -4.43 0.45 1.79
CA ALA A 306 -5.84 0.64 1.46
C ALA A 306 -6.05 1.73 0.39
N ASN A 307 -5.46 2.91 0.56
CA ASN A 307 -5.52 3.99 -0.42
C ASN A 307 -4.86 3.63 -1.77
N PRO A 308 -3.65 3.03 -1.80
CA PRO A 308 -3.09 2.48 -3.03
C PRO A 308 -4.03 1.50 -3.74
N LEU A 309 -4.73 0.61 -3.01
CA LEU A 309 -5.73 -0.29 -3.61
C LEU A 309 -6.96 0.44 -4.11
N TYR A 310 -7.43 1.49 -3.44
CA TYR A 310 -8.57 2.29 -3.92
C TYR A 310 -8.30 2.90 -5.30
N THR A 311 -7.05 3.28 -5.60
CA THR A 311 -6.69 3.79 -6.94
C THR A 311 -6.88 2.77 -8.06
N ILE A 312 -6.88 1.47 -7.73
CA ILE A 312 -7.06 0.38 -8.67
C ILE A 312 -8.51 -0.08 -8.69
N LEU A 313 -9.09 -0.29 -7.51
CA LEU A 313 -10.37 -0.96 -7.36
C LEU A 313 -11.55 0.00 -7.44
N VAL A 314 -11.43 1.21 -6.91
CA VAL A 314 -12.52 2.21 -6.90
C VAL A 314 -12.04 3.57 -7.41
N PRO A 315 -11.43 3.64 -8.62
CA PRO A 315 -10.92 4.89 -9.19
C PRO A 315 -11.99 5.98 -9.28
N GLU A 316 -13.27 5.60 -9.37
CA GLU A 316 -14.41 6.52 -9.36
C GLU A 316 -14.52 7.35 -8.07
N ARG A 317 -13.97 6.88 -6.93
CA ARG A 317 -14.04 7.57 -5.63
C ARG A 317 -12.80 8.38 -5.28
N VAL A 318 -11.67 8.12 -5.93
CA VAL A 318 -10.36 8.70 -5.56
C VAL A 318 -10.40 10.23 -5.57
N ASN A 319 -10.97 10.83 -6.62
CA ASN A 319 -11.08 12.30 -6.69
C ASN A 319 -11.93 12.86 -5.52
N GLY A 320 -12.97 12.15 -5.10
CA GLY A 320 -13.79 12.54 -3.96
C GLY A 320 -13.03 12.47 -2.63
N PHE A 321 -12.16 11.48 -2.44
CA PHE A 321 -11.26 11.41 -1.30
C PHE A 321 -10.30 12.61 -1.26
N ILE A 322 -9.64 12.92 -2.39
CA ILE A 322 -8.71 14.05 -2.46
C ILE A 322 -9.43 15.38 -2.24
N ASN A 323 -10.58 15.60 -2.90
CA ASN A 323 -11.35 16.82 -2.70
C ASN A 323 -11.84 16.98 -1.25
N THR A 324 -12.18 15.89 -0.56
CA THR A 324 -12.49 15.91 0.88
C THR A 324 -11.30 16.43 1.68
N MET A 325 -10.08 15.95 1.41
CA MET A 325 -8.86 16.41 2.09
C MET A 325 -8.59 17.89 1.83
N LEU A 326 -8.80 18.38 0.61
CA LEU A 326 -8.63 19.80 0.27
C LEU A 326 -9.70 20.70 0.92
N LEU A 327 -10.95 20.23 0.97
CA LEU A 327 -12.03 20.94 1.67
C LEU A 327 -11.76 20.99 3.18
N HIS A 328 -11.28 19.89 3.77
CA HIS A 328 -10.82 19.86 5.15
C HIS A 328 -9.70 20.88 5.38
N TYR A 329 -8.67 20.90 4.51
CA TYR A 329 -7.59 21.88 4.58
C TYR A 329 -8.08 23.33 4.57
N LYS A 330 -9.06 23.66 3.71
CA LYS A 330 -9.66 25.00 3.70
C LYS A 330 -10.37 25.36 5.00
N ALA A 331 -10.94 24.38 5.69
CA ALA A 331 -11.67 24.58 6.95
C ALA A 331 -10.74 24.60 8.17
N ALA A 332 -9.83 23.63 8.28
CA ALA A 332 -8.95 23.44 9.43
C ALA A 332 -7.63 24.21 9.36
N GLY A 333 -7.19 24.60 8.15
CA GLY A 333 -5.92 25.28 7.90
C GLY A 333 -4.72 24.35 7.63
N TYR A 334 -4.91 23.03 7.75
CA TYR A 334 -3.94 21.97 7.44
C TYR A 334 -4.68 20.74 6.90
N LEU A 335 -3.99 19.90 6.13
CA LEU A 335 -4.57 18.65 5.60
C LEU A 335 -4.94 17.69 6.75
N PRO A 336 -5.97 16.85 6.57
CA PRO A 336 -6.41 15.97 7.65
C PRO A 336 -5.31 14.99 8.07
N VAL A 337 -5.22 14.76 9.38
CA VAL A 337 -4.33 13.74 9.96
C VAL A 337 -5.16 12.48 10.22
N TRP A 338 -6.21 12.59 11.02
CA TRP A 338 -7.20 11.52 11.17
C TRP A 338 -8.56 12.14 11.49
N THR A 339 -9.55 11.82 10.66
CA THR A 339 -10.86 12.47 10.78
C THR A 339 -11.99 11.49 11.01
N LEU A 340 -12.92 11.93 11.85
CA LEU A 340 -14.20 11.27 12.08
C LEU A 340 -15.32 12.29 12.05
N TRP A 341 -16.39 11.94 11.35
CA TRP A 341 -17.58 12.76 11.16
C TRP A 341 -17.26 14.17 10.63
N GLY A 342 -16.22 14.25 9.79
CA GLY A 342 -15.70 15.48 9.21
C GLY A 342 -14.84 16.34 10.15
N GLN A 343 -14.64 15.90 11.40
CA GLN A 343 -13.85 16.59 12.42
C GLN A 343 -12.47 15.97 12.57
N GLU A 344 -11.48 16.77 12.96
CA GLU A 344 -10.10 16.33 13.22
C GLU A 344 -9.94 15.86 14.68
N ASN A 345 -9.12 14.83 14.90
CA ASN A 345 -8.70 14.42 16.24
C ASN A 345 -7.18 14.28 16.43
N ASN A 346 -6.40 14.50 15.37
CA ASN A 346 -4.95 14.50 15.31
C ASN A 346 -4.29 13.16 15.70
N CYS A 347 -5.04 12.07 15.64
CA CYS A 347 -4.51 10.72 15.67
C CYS A 347 -3.83 10.41 14.32
N MET A 348 -2.87 9.52 14.15
CA MET A 348 -1.80 9.20 15.07
C MET A 348 -0.72 10.30 14.97
N ILE A 349 0.28 10.09 14.09
CA ILE A 349 1.39 11.01 13.79
C ILE A 349 1.49 11.23 12.26
N GLY A 350 2.40 12.11 11.83
CA GLY A 350 2.62 12.41 10.42
C GLY A 350 1.49 13.22 9.80
N ASN A 351 1.52 13.39 8.48
CA ASN A 351 0.55 14.15 7.68
C ASN A 351 0.15 13.36 6.43
N HIS A 352 -0.34 12.13 6.65
CA HIS A 352 -0.45 11.11 5.61
C HIS A 352 -1.58 11.29 4.58
N SER A 353 -2.27 12.43 4.61
CA SER A 353 -2.99 12.94 3.43
C SER A 353 -2.04 13.16 2.24
N ILE A 354 -0.82 13.60 2.51
CA ILE A 354 0.20 13.99 1.53
C ILE A 354 0.59 12.84 0.58
N PRO A 355 0.99 11.64 1.05
CA PRO A 355 1.27 10.50 0.18
C PRO A 355 0.06 10.06 -0.66
N ILE A 356 -1.16 10.18 -0.13
CA ILE A 356 -2.39 9.79 -0.86
C ILE A 356 -2.65 10.77 -2.02
N ILE A 357 -2.46 12.08 -1.79
CA ILE A 357 -2.54 13.11 -2.83
C ILE A 357 -1.47 12.88 -3.90
N ALA A 358 -0.23 12.62 -3.48
CA ALA A 358 0.87 12.35 -4.39
C ALA A 358 0.59 11.10 -5.25
N ASP A 359 0.17 9.99 -4.64
CA ASP A 359 -0.16 8.75 -5.34
C ASP A 359 -1.26 8.96 -6.40
N ALA A 360 -2.34 9.65 -6.03
CA ALA A 360 -3.42 9.98 -6.95
C ALA A 360 -2.91 10.82 -8.13
N PHE A 361 -2.08 11.83 -7.89
CA PHE A 361 -1.52 12.63 -8.98
C PHE A 361 -0.60 11.81 -9.88
N ILE A 362 0.33 11.03 -9.32
CA ILE A 362 1.30 10.22 -10.07
C ILE A 362 0.59 9.18 -10.95
N LYS A 363 -0.51 8.59 -10.45
CA LYS A 363 -1.35 7.65 -11.20
C LYS A 363 -2.30 8.33 -12.21
N GLY A 364 -2.26 9.66 -12.33
CA GLY A 364 -2.95 10.42 -13.37
C GLY A 364 -4.39 10.80 -13.06
N PHE A 365 -4.79 10.83 -11.78
CA PHE A 365 -6.09 11.37 -11.39
C PHE A 365 -6.09 12.90 -11.54
N LYS A 366 -7.16 13.46 -12.12
CA LYS A 366 -7.27 14.87 -12.51
C LYS A 366 -8.51 15.59 -11.97
N GLY A 367 -9.27 14.96 -11.09
CA GLY A 367 -10.54 15.52 -10.58
C GLY A 367 -10.38 16.48 -9.40
N PHE A 368 -9.18 17.02 -9.18
CA PHE A 368 -8.84 17.97 -8.13
C PHE A 368 -7.80 18.98 -8.65
N ASP A 369 -7.74 20.17 -8.04
CA ASP A 369 -6.74 21.18 -8.38
C ASP A 369 -5.37 20.78 -7.79
N VAL A 370 -4.44 20.39 -8.64
CA VAL A 370 -3.11 19.94 -8.22
C VAL A 370 -2.25 21.07 -7.65
N HIS A 371 -2.42 22.32 -8.11
CA HIS A 371 -1.68 23.46 -7.58
C HIS A 371 -2.19 23.82 -6.19
N GLU A 372 -3.50 23.76 -5.99
CA GLU A 372 -4.10 23.87 -4.66
C GLU A 372 -3.63 22.73 -3.74
N ALA A 373 -3.56 21.51 -4.25
CA ALA A 373 -3.09 20.36 -3.49
C ALA A 373 -1.61 20.51 -3.08
N LEU A 374 -0.71 20.88 -3.99
CA LEU A 374 0.68 21.15 -3.66
C LEU A 374 0.81 22.28 -2.63
N LYS A 375 0.01 23.35 -2.77
CA LYS A 375 -0.04 24.43 -1.77
C LYS A 375 -0.46 23.90 -0.41
N ALA A 376 -1.51 23.09 -0.33
CA ALA A 376 -1.99 22.49 0.91
C ALA A 376 -0.93 21.61 1.56
N MET A 377 -0.22 20.79 0.78
CA MET A 377 0.88 19.96 1.25
C MET A 377 2.03 20.80 1.82
N ILE A 378 2.42 21.88 1.14
CA ILE A 378 3.48 22.80 1.61
C ILE A 378 3.07 23.52 2.89
N GLU A 379 1.85 24.06 2.94
CA GLU A 379 1.38 24.81 4.12
C GLU A 379 1.22 23.91 5.34
N THR A 380 0.67 22.70 5.17
CA THR A 380 0.58 21.67 6.22
C THR A 380 1.95 21.35 6.80
N THR A 381 3.00 21.28 5.96
CA THR A 381 4.37 20.92 6.37
C THR A 381 5.28 22.12 6.67
N SER A 382 4.71 23.33 6.74
CA SER A 382 5.46 24.57 7.01
C SER A 382 4.85 25.45 8.10
N LYS A 383 3.58 25.24 8.46
CA LYS A 383 2.88 25.98 9.52
C LYS A 383 2.64 25.07 10.70
N ASN A 384 3.01 25.52 11.90
CA ASN A 384 2.82 24.73 13.11
C ASN A 384 1.34 24.43 13.36
N HIS A 385 1.04 23.18 13.68
CA HIS A 385 -0.29 22.68 14.06
C HIS A 385 -0.13 21.55 15.08
N PRO A 386 -1.21 21.00 15.69
CA PRO A 386 -1.09 19.98 16.72
C PRO A 386 -0.18 18.82 16.30
N ASN A 387 0.69 18.38 17.22
CA ASN A 387 1.69 17.32 17.00
C ASN A 387 2.72 17.58 15.89
N ASN A 388 2.84 18.82 15.37
CA ASN A 388 3.73 19.16 14.27
C ASN A 388 4.38 20.54 14.50
N ASP A 389 5.54 20.53 15.16
CA ASP A 389 6.38 21.73 15.35
C ASP A 389 7.48 21.76 14.28
N TRP A 390 7.13 22.34 13.14
CA TRP A 390 8.02 22.46 11.99
C TRP A 390 9.20 23.40 12.26
N ASP A 391 9.07 24.34 13.20
CA ASP A 391 10.18 25.21 13.58
C ASP A 391 11.29 24.40 14.27
N LEU A 392 10.92 23.52 15.21
CA LEU A 392 11.85 22.56 15.83
C LEU A 392 12.43 21.59 14.79
N TYR A 393 11.57 20.95 14.00
CA TYR A 393 12.00 19.97 12.99
C TYR A 393 13.00 20.57 11.99
N ASN A 394 12.71 21.77 11.47
CA ASN A 394 13.59 22.44 10.50
C ASN A 394 14.88 22.94 11.13
N LYS A 395 14.86 23.39 12.40
CA LYS A 395 16.04 23.90 13.10
C LYS A 395 17.07 22.81 13.36
N TYR A 396 16.63 21.63 13.80
CA TYR A 396 17.55 20.56 14.21
C TYR A 396 17.74 19.49 13.13
N GLY A 397 16.84 19.42 12.14
CA GLY A 397 16.83 18.33 11.16
C GLY A 397 16.32 17.02 11.73
N TYR A 398 15.56 17.08 12.82
CA TYR A 398 14.85 16.00 13.51
C TYR A 398 14.03 16.62 14.65
N TYR A 399 13.09 15.88 15.24
CA TYR A 399 12.44 16.28 16.48
C TYR A 399 13.29 15.91 17.70
N PRO A 400 13.76 16.88 18.51
CA PRO A 400 14.58 16.58 19.67
C PRO A 400 13.74 16.03 20.83
N PHE A 401 14.17 14.93 21.43
CA PHE A 401 13.37 14.24 22.45
C PHE A 401 13.23 15.00 23.78
N ASP A 402 14.07 16.01 24.02
CA ASP A 402 14.03 16.89 25.19
C ASP A 402 13.10 18.10 24.99
N LYS A 403 12.49 18.25 23.81
CA LYS A 403 11.59 19.37 23.47
C LYS A 403 10.18 18.96 23.09
N ILE A 404 9.95 17.69 22.86
CA ILE A 404 8.61 17.16 22.59
C ILE A 404 8.29 16.06 23.60
N ASP A 405 7.00 15.89 23.88
CA ASP A 405 6.56 15.02 24.97
C ASP A 405 6.68 13.52 24.65
N ASN A 406 6.64 13.16 23.36
CA ASN A 406 6.71 11.76 22.92
C ASN A 406 7.05 11.59 21.42
N GLU A 407 7.41 10.38 21.00
CA GLU A 407 7.42 9.93 19.59
C GLU A 407 8.43 10.63 18.67
N ALA A 408 9.53 11.12 19.25
CA ALA A 408 10.55 11.90 18.53
C ALA A 408 11.11 11.21 17.29
N VAL A 409 11.40 9.90 17.38
CA VAL A 409 11.98 9.16 16.26
C VAL A 409 10.90 8.88 15.22
N SER A 410 9.75 8.34 15.61
CA SER A 410 8.65 8.04 14.68
C SER A 410 8.17 9.27 13.92
N ARG A 411 7.93 10.39 14.61
CA ARG A 411 7.54 11.67 13.99
C ARG A 411 8.59 12.19 13.03
N THR A 412 9.88 12.03 13.35
CA THR A 412 10.98 12.44 12.45
C THR A 412 11.00 11.62 11.17
N LEU A 413 10.86 10.30 11.28
CA LEU A 413 10.95 9.37 10.17
C LEU A 413 9.75 9.50 9.22
N GLU A 414 8.54 9.57 9.77
CA GLU A 414 7.31 9.66 8.98
C GLU A 414 7.11 11.06 8.37
N SER A 415 7.52 12.14 9.06
CA SER A 415 7.61 13.47 8.44
C SER A 415 8.57 13.48 7.25
N GLY A 416 9.66 12.72 7.32
CA GLY A 416 10.61 12.58 6.21
C GLY A 416 10.00 11.89 4.98
N TYR A 417 9.10 10.92 5.19
CA TYR A 417 8.36 10.29 4.10
C TYR A 417 7.32 11.23 3.48
N ASP A 418 6.57 11.98 4.32
CA ASP A 418 5.65 13.00 3.82
C ASP A 418 6.40 14.08 3.02
N ASP A 419 7.56 14.53 3.50
CA ASP A 419 8.41 15.50 2.81
C ASP A 419 8.90 14.97 1.45
N TYR A 420 9.23 13.69 1.34
CA TYR A 420 9.54 13.05 0.06
C TYR A 420 8.36 13.15 -0.91
N CYS A 421 7.13 12.94 -0.44
CA CYS A 421 5.93 13.02 -1.26
C CYS A 421 5.64 14.47 -1.74
N VAL A 422 5.92 15.48 -0.90
CA VAL A 422 5.89 16.89 -1.33
C VAL A 422 6.93 17.14 -2.42
N ALA A 423 8.15 16.66 -2.23
CA ALA A 423 9.23 16.83 -3.21
C ALA A 423 8.89 16.18 -4.56
N LEU A 424 8.38 14.95 -4.53
CA LEU A 424 7.98 14.19 -5.72
C LEU A 424 6.91 14.95 -6.52
N LEU A 425 5.86 15.43 -5.85
CA LEU A 425 4.80 16.19 -6.53
C LEU A 425 5.33 17.53 -7.08
N ALA A 426 6.12 18.26 -6.29
CA ALA A 426 6.72 19.52 -6.71
C ALA A 426 7.62 19.35 -7.94
N GLU A 427 8.44 18.30 -7.97
CA GLU A 427 9.31 17.97 -9.10
C GLU A 427 8.49 17.69 -10.37
N LYS A 428 7.44 16.88 -10.27
CA LYS A 428 6.56 16.58 -11.42
C LYS A 428 5.81 17.79 -11.95
N LEU A 429 5.58 18.80 -11.10
CA LEU A 429 5.00 20.08 -11.48
C LEU A 429 6.04 21.12 -11.94
N GLY A 430 7.33 20.75 -12.00
CA GLY A 430 8.42 21.63 -12.43
C GLY A 430 8.88 22.65 -11.38
N ASN A 431 8.42 22.54 -10.13
CA ASN A 431 8.84 23.41 -9.03
C ASN A 431 10.13 22.90 -8.36
N LYS A 432 11.26 23.10 -9.05
CA LYS A 432 12.58 22.62 -8.63
C LYS A 432 13.00 23.11 -7.25
N PHE A 433 12.73 24.38 -6.92
CA PHE A 433 13.11 24.96 -5.62
C PHE A 433 12.40 24.26 -4.44
N VAL A 434 11.10 23.99 -4.57
CA VAL A 434 10.36 23.24 -3.55
C VAL A 434 10.85 21.79 -3.52
N ALA A 435 11.03 21.15 -4.68
CA ALA A 435 11.51 19.78 -4.74
C ALA A 435 12.86 19.60 -4.02
N GLU A 436 13.86 20.43 -4.32
CA GLU A 436 15.18 20.38 -3.67
C GLU A 436 15.11 20.61 -2.16
N ARG A 437 14.32 21.60 -1.70
CA ARG A 437 14.11 21.86 -0.27
C ARG A 437 13.54 20.64 0.45
N TYR A 438 12.52 20.01 -0.13
CA TYR A 438 11.82 18.90 0.49
C TYR A 438 12.57 17.58 0.36
N TYR A 439 13.31 17.32 -0.72
CA TYR A 439 14.23 16.17 -0.78
C TYR A 439 15.34 16.27 0.27
N LYS A 440 15.82 17.49 0.57
CA LYS A 440 16.76 17.71 1.69
C LYS A 440 16.11 17.35 3.04
N ARG A 441 14.89 17.83 3.31
CA ARG A 441 14.15 17.48 4.54
C ARG A 441 13.86 15.98 4.64
N ALA A 442 13.45 15.35 3.54
CA ALA A 442 13.21 13.91 3.47
C ALA A 442 14.45 13.06 3.85
N SER A 443 15.65 13.63 3.77
CA SER A 443 16.91 12.98 4.17
C SER A 443 17.26 13.11 5.66
N TYR A 444 16.44 13.81 6.45
CA TYR A 444 16.67 14.06 7.89
C TYR A 444 16.72 12.79 8.74
N TYR A 445 16.18 11.66 8.27
CA TYR A 445 16.36 10.37 8.93
C TYR A 445 17.84 10.01 9.17
N LYS A 446 18.75 10.48 8.29
CA LYS A 446 20.21 10.28 8.43
C LYS A 446 20.76 10.93 9.70
N ASN A 447 20.12 11.97 10.21
CA ASN A 447 20.57 12.70 11.40
C ASN A 447 20.35 11.91 12.69
N ILE A 448 19.45 10.92 12.68
CA ILE A 448 19.09 10.11 13.85
C ILE A 448 19.49 8.63 13.70
N PHE A 449 20.27 8.30 12.67
CA PHE A 449 20.87 6.97 12.53
C PHE A 449 22.09 6.82 13.43
N ASP A 450 21.99 5.97 14.46
CA ASP A 450 23.08 5.68 15.37
C ASP A 450 23.94 4.53 14.82
N LYS A 451 25.14 4.88 14.32
CA LYS A 451 26.07 3.93 13.71
C LYS A 451 26.55 2.83 14.67
N GLU A 452 26.54 3.08 15.98
CA GLU A 452 26.96 2.08 16.97
C GLU A 452 25.94 0.93 17.05
N THR A 453 24.65 1.26 16.97
CA THR A 453 23.56 0.29 17.10
C THR A 453 22.99 -0.18 15.77
N GLY A 454 23.21 0.58 14.68
CA GLY A 454 22.57 0.34 13.38
C GLY A 454 21.08 0.64 13.38
N LEU A 455 20.59 1.44 14.34
CA LEU A 455 19.18 1.74 14.55
C LEU A 455 18.92 3.26 14.56
N MET A 456 17.66 3.64 14.32
CA MET A 456 17.21 5.03 14.48
C MET A 456 16.99 5.32 15.97
N ARG A 457 17.67 6.32 16.52
CA ARG A 457 17.71 6.65 17.95
C ARG A 457 17.47 8.14 18.19
N GLY A 458 16.73 8.48 19.24
CA GLY A 458 16.44 9.88 19.57
C GLY A 458 17.70 10.68 19.92
N LYS A 459 17.73 11.96 19.51
CA LYS A 459 18.72 12.96 19.92
C LYS A 459 18.06 14.13 20.66
N ASP A 460 18.79 14.73 21.60
CA ASP A 460 18.38 15.96 22.26
C ASP A 460 18.81 17.21 21.47
N THR A 461 18.45 18.40 21.94
CA THR A 461 18.84 19.69 21.34
C THR A 461 20.34 19.97 21.34
N GLN A 462 21.15 19.21 22.10
CA GLN A 462 22.61 19.28 22.09
C GLN A 462 23.24 18.23 21.15
N GLY A 463 22.42 17.43 20.46
CA GLY A 463 22.85 16.36 19.58
C GLY A 463 23.29 15.08 20.29
N LYS A 464 23.05 14.95 21.60
CA LYS A 464 23.37 13.74 22.37
C LYS A 464 22.28 12.69 22.19
N TRP A 465 22.71 11.44 22.05
CA TRP A 465 21.79 10.30 21.93
C TRP A 465 21.06 10.02 23.24
N ARG A 466 19.77 9.64 23.14
CA ARG A 466 18.98 9.19 24.29
C ARG A 466 19.70 8.08 25.03
N THR A 467 19.95 8.26 26.32
CA THR A 467 20.62 7.29 27.19
C THR A 467 19.93 7.24 28.56
N PRO A 468 19.56 6.08 29.11
CA PRO A 468 19.72 4.73 28.53
C PRO A 468 18.86 4.49 27.27
N PHE A 469 19.26 3.54 26.43
CA PHE A 469 18.57 3.18 25.18
C PHE A 469 18.05 1.74 25.26
N TYR A 470 16.74 1.56 25.05
CA TYR A 470 16.04 0.28 25.16
C TYR A 470 15.41 -0.10 23.81
N PRO A 471 16.19 -0.66 22.85
CA PRO A 471 15.74 -0.82 21.47
C PRO A 471 14.59 -1.82 21.27
N LEU A 472 14.34 -2.69 22.25
CA LEU A 472 13.28 -3.71 22.19
C LEU A 472 11.98 -3.27 22.85
N LYS A 473 12.01 -2.20 23.67
CA LYS A 473 10.85 -1.78 24.45
C LYS A 473 9.87 -1.02 23.56
N PRO A 474 8.65 -1.53 23.34
CA PRO A 474 7.62 -0.78 22.60
C PRO A 474 7.11 0.39 23.45
N THR A 475 6.86 1.53 22.81
CA THR A 475 6.37 2.75 23.48
C THR A 475 5.06 3.25 22.87
N SER A 476 4.27 4.00 23.62
CA SER A 476 2.98 4.58 23.19
C SER A 476 2.66 5.83 24.02
N PRO A 477 2.04 6.87 23.44
CA PRO A 477 1.73 8.12 24.13
C PRO A 477 0.80 7.97 25.33
N MET A 478 -0.10 6.97 25.34
CA MET A 478 -1.11 6.84 26.40
C MET A 478 -0.62 6.09 27.64
N ASN A 479 0.31 5.13 27.51
CA ASN A 479 0.62 4.18 28.59
C ASN A 479 2.12 4.04 28.92
N ASN A 480 3.00 4.25 27.95
CA ASN A 480 4.45 4.09 28.11
C ASN A 480 5.17 5.01 27.13
N PRO A 481 5.23 6.33 27.40
CA PRO A 481 5.82 7.28 26.48
C PRO A 481 7.30 6.96 26.22
N GLY A 482 7.72 7.08 24.97
CA GLY A 482 9.09 7.07 24.49
C GLY A 482 9.17 7.50 23.02
N ASP A 483 10.32 7.26 22.39
CA ASP A 483 10.60 7.85 21.07
C ASP A 483 9.81 7.24 19.90
N TYR A 484 9.08 6.15 20.13
CA TYR A 484 8.43 5.34 19.09
C TYR A 484 6.92 5.24 19.28
N THR A 485 6.14 5.37 18.20
CA THR A 485 4.67 5.31 18.20
C THR A 485 4.18 3.87 18.05
N GLU A 486 3.73 3.26 19.15
CA GLU A 486 3.18 1.89 19.21
C GLU A 486 4.12 0.80 18.67
N ALA A 487 5.42 1.06 18.76
CA ALA A 487 6.45 0.16 18.27
C ALA A 487 7.75 0.41 19.04
N ASN A 488 8.80 -0.31 18.68
CA ASN A 488 10.15 -0.14 19.23
C ASN A 488 11.15 0.33 18.16
N ALA A 489 12.43 0.46 18.56
CA ALA A 489 13.49 0.93 17.67
C ALA A 489 13.72 0.00 16.47
N TRP A 490 13.62 -1.31 16.67
CA TRP A 490 13.81 -2.31 15.62
C TRP A 490 12.73 -2.22 14.54
N GLN A 491 11.49 -1.93 14.93
CA GLN A 491 10.36 -1.79 14.02
C GLN A 491 10.46 -0.47 13.22
N TYR A 492 10.67 0.67 13.88
CA TYR A 492 10.71 1.97 13.19
C TYR A 492 11.97 2.22 12.37
N SER A 493 13.09 1.54 12.63
CA SER A 493 14.33 1.79 11.89
C SER A 493 14.20 1.51 10.38
N TRP A 494 13.14 0.83 9.96
CA TRP A 494 12.81 0.56 8.56
C TRP A 494 11.88 1.60 7.92
N ALA A 495 11.39 2.61 8.64
CA ALA A 495 10.37 3.53 8.10
C ALA A 495 10.86 4.26 6.82
N SER A 496 12.10 4.76 6.81
CA SER A 496 12.64 5.50 5.65
C SER A 496 12.94 4.63 4.42
N THR A 497 12.82 3.30 4.52
CA THR A 497 12.87 2.44 3.31
C THR A 497 11.65 2.63 2.42
N GLN A 498 10.58 3.29 2.89
CA GLN A 498 9.44 3.64 2.06
C GLN A 498 9.84 4.62 0.94
N HIS A 499 10.84 5.47 1.13
CA HIS A 499 11.31 6.41 0.09
C HIS A 499 12.80 6.33 -0.27
N ASP A 500 13.65 5.73 0.57
CA ASP A 500 15.10 5.72 0.33
C ASP A 500 15.78 4.39 0.74
N ILE A 501 15.37 3.28 0.10
CA ILE A 501 16.02 1.96 0.26
C ILE A 501 17.54 2.04 0.03
N PRO A 502 18.05 2.65 -1.06
CA PRO A 502 19.49 2.77 -1.29
C PRO A 502 20.21 3.54 -0.17
N GLY A 503 19.60 4.61 0.35
CA GLY A 503 20.15 5.37 1.46
C GLY A 503 20.28 4.55 2.74
N ILE A 504 19.29 3.71 3.06
CA ILE A 504 19.36 2.80 4.21
C ILE A 504 20.42 1.70 4.01
N ILE A 505 20.52 1.12 2.82
CA ILE A 505 21.59 0.16 2.49
C ILE A 505 22.97 0.80 2.69
N ASN A 506 23.14 2.06 2.26
CA ASN A 506 24.40 2.79 2.43
C ASN A 506 24.70 3.11 3.90
N LEU A 507 23.69 3.48 4.71
CA LEU A 507 23.88 3.72 6.15
C LEU A 507 24.29 2.46 6.91
N LEU A 508 23.79 1.30 6.49
CA LEU A 508 24.17 -0.01 7.02
C LEU A 508 25.48 -0.54 6.44
N GLU A 509 26.17 0.21 5.58
CA GLU A 509 27.46 -0.16 4.97
C GLU A 509 27.39 -1.27 3.91
N GLY A 510 26.21 -1.49 3.32
CA GLY A 510 26.05 -2.34 2.15
C GLY A 510 24.90 -3.35 2.25
N LYS A 511 24.70 -4.06 1.15
CA LYS A 511 23.58 -4.99 0.98
C LYS A 511 23.70 -6.22 1.89
N GLU A 512 24.92 -6.65 2.22
CA GLU A 512 25.17 -7.76 3.13
C GLU A 512 24.72 -7.42 4.56
N GLN A 513 25.12 -6.26 5.08
CA GLN A 513 24.73 -5.78 6.40
C GLN A 513 23.24 -5.46 6.46
N PHE A 514 22.65 -4.92 5.38
CA PHE A 514 21.20 -4.77 5.25
C PHE A 514 20.47 -6.13 5.37
N THR A 515 20.95 -7.17 4.69
CA THR A 515 20.42 -8.53 4.84
C THR A 515 20.59 -9.05 6.26
N GLN A 516 21.75 -8.85 6.88
CA GLN A 516 21.99 -9.28 8.24
C GLN A 516 21.06 -8.58 9.24
N GLN A 517 20.85 -7.28 9.10
CA GLN A 517 19.96 -6.49 9.95
C GLN A 517 18.49 -6.96 9.81
N LEU A 518 18.03 -7.27 8.60
CA LEU A 518 16.72 -7.91 8.37
C LEU A 518 16.64 -9.30 8.99
N ASN A 519 17.70 -10.11 8.85
CA ASN A 519 17.77 -11.45 9.42
C ASN A 519 17.71 -11.40 10.97
N THR A 520 18.41 -10.43 11.58
CA THR A 520 18.35 -10.17 13.02
C THR A 520 16.95 -9.72 13.43
N PHE A 521 16.35 -8.76 12.72
CA PHE A 521 15.00 -8.29 13.00
C PHE A 521 13.96 -9.43 13.05
N PHE A 522 13.98 -10.36 12.07
CA PHE A 522 13.06 -11.51 12.05
C PHE A 522 13.45 -12.68 12.96
N SER A 523 14.56 -12.61 13.70
CA SER A 523 15.01 -13.69 14.60
C SER A 523 15.13 -13.26 16.07
N LEU A 524 15.34 -11.97 16.32
CA LEU A 524 15.46 -11.39 17.65
C LEU A 524 14.11 -11.44 18.36
N LYS A 525 14.04 -12.16 19.48
CA LYS A 525 12.78 -12.34 20.22
C LYS A 525 12.23 -11.00 20.72
N GLY A 526 10.98 -10.71 20.41
CA GLY A 526 10.20 -9.61 21.03
C GLY A 526 10.03 -9.82 22.54
N GLU A 527 9.66 -8.74 23.23
CA GLU A 527 8.99 -8.87 24.53
C GLU A 527 7.64 -9.60 24.33
N ASP A 528 7.01 -10.07 25.42
CA ASP A 528 5.74 -10.80 25.34
C ASP A 528 4.66 -10.00 24.58
N ASP A 529 3.74 -10.71 23.91
CA ASP A 529 2.64 -10.11 23.15
C ASP A 529 1.90 -9.04 23.98
N ASN A 530 1.79 -7.83 23.43
CA ASN A 530 1.08 -6.71 24.06
C ASN A 530 0.13 -6.05 23.07
N ARG A 531 -1.14 -6.48 23.13
CA ARG A 531 -2.21 -6.07 22.21
C ARG A 531 -2.50 -4.57 22.21
N HIS A 532 -2.35 -3.91 23.36
CA HIS A 532 -2.59 -2.48 23.48
C HIS A 532 -1.49 -1.61 22.85
N LEU A 533 -0.37 -2.22 22.45
CA LEU A 533 0.76 -1.58 21.78
C LEU A 533 0.98 -2.14 20.37
N GLY A 534 -0.03 -2.82 19.80
CA GLY A 534 0.08 -3.44 18.48
C GLY A 534 1.12 -4.57 18.37
N GLN A 535 1.62 -5.10 19.51
CA GLN A 535 2.61 -6.17 19.54
C GLN A 535 1.90 -7.54 19.47
N GLU A 536 1.23 -7.78 18.34
CA GLU A 536 0.55 -9.04 18.01
C GLU A 536 1.07 -9.61 16.69
N GLY A 537 0.99 -10.93 16.52
CA GLY A 537 1.45 -11.58 15.28
C GLY A 537 2.96 -11.48 15.10
N MET A 538 3.70 -11.86 16.15
CA MET A 538 5.14 -11.68 16.24
C MET A 538 5.93 -12.73 15.43
N ILE A 539 6.88 -12.29 14.60
CA ILE A 539 7.96 -13.12 14.03
C ILE A 539 9.29 -12.42 14.30
N GLY A 540 9.97 -12.81 15.39
CA GLY A 540 11.09 -12.02 15.92
C GLY A 540 10.57 -10.68 16.45
N GLN A 541 11.04 -9.57 15.86
CA GLN A 541 10.56 -8.20 16.12
C GLN A 541 9.45 -7.75 15.16
N TYR A 542 9.17 -8.49 14.09
CA TYR A 542 8.07 -8.18 13.19
C TYR A 542 6.74 -8.36 13.91
N ALA A 543 5.96 -7.30 14.08
CA ALA A 543 4.62 -7.34 14.63
C ALA A 543 3.62 -7.14 13.49
N HIS A 544 2.84 -8.16 13.13
CA HIS A 544 1.88 -8.02 12.05
C HIS A 544 0.64 -7.21 12.46
N GLY A 545 0.28 -7.21 13.74
CA GLY A 545 -0.90 -6.50 14.22
C GLY A 545 -0.73 -4.98 14.33
N ASN A 546 0.32 -4.42 13.74
CA ASN A 546 0.55 -2.97 13.67
C ASN A 546 1.33 -2.57 12.40
N GLU A 547 0.94 -1.42 11.87
CA GLU A 547 1.27 -0.86 10.57
C GLU A 547 2.74 -0.56 10.28
N PRO A 548 3.59 -0.16 11.27
CA PRO A 548 5.00 0.15 11.01
C PRO A 548 5.77 -1.04 10.41
N SER A 549 5.31 -2.27 10.63
CA SER A 549 5.97 -3.47 10.14
C SER A 549 5.53 -3.90 8.73
N HIS A 550 4.43 -3.38 8.20
CA HIS A 550 3.72 -3.97 7.05
C HIS A 550 4.56 -4.13 5.76
N HIS A 551 5.50 -3.22 5.50
CA HIS A 551 6.36 -3.25 4.31
C HIS A 551 7.65 -4.07 4.50
N ILE A 552 8.03 -4.42 5.74
CA ILE A 552 9.38 -4.89 6.06
C ILE A 552 9.71 -6.25 5.42
N SER A 553 8.74 -7.17 5.34
CA SER A 553 8.97 -8.50 4.73
C SER A 553 9.29 -8.40 3.23
N TYR A 554 8.79 -7.37 2.55
CA TYR A 554 9.07 -7.09 1.13
C TYR A 554 10.47 -6.50 0.91
N LEU A 555 11.13 -5.98 1.95
CA LEU A 555 12.48 -5.43 1.85
C LEU A 555 13.55 -6.46 1.49
N TYR A 556 13.31 -7.74 1.78
CA TYR A 556 14.18 -8.84 1.31
C TYR A 556 14.37 -8.86 -0.21
N ARG A 557 13.44 -8.28 -0.99
CA ARG A 557 13.61 -8.13 -2.45
C ARG A 557 14.89 -7.36 -2.81
N PHE A 558 15.29 -6.43 -1.95
CA PHE A 558 16.47 -5.57 -2.11
C PHE A 558 17.69 -6.12 -1.35
N SER A 559 17.57 -7.29 -0.74
CA SER A 559 18.61 -7.95 0.05
C SER A 559 19.27 -9.11 -0.74
N ASN A 560 20.30 -9.74 -0.18
CA ASN A 560 20.95 -10.93 -0.73
C ASN A 560 20.12 -12.22 -0.55
N GLU A 561 19.01 -12.17 0.20
CA GLU A 561 18.16 -13.34 0.49
C GLU A 561 16.68 -13.12 0.09
N PRO A 562 16.35 -12.80 -1.17
CA PRO A 562 14.97 -12.55 -1.59
C PRO A 562 14.03 -13.74 -1.34
N GLU A 563 14.53 -14.97 -1.45
CA GLU A 563 13.77 -16.21 -1.15
C GLU A 563 13.32 -16.31 0.31
N ARG A 564 14.08 -15.74 1.24
CA ARG A 564 13.68 -15.69 2.65
C ARG A 564 12.49 -14.77 2.85
N GLY A 565 12.50 -13.59 2.22
CA GLY A 565 11.36 -12.67 2.22
C GLY A 565 10.07 -13.32 1.73
N LYS A 566 10.15 -14.05 0.62
CA LYS A 566 9.02 -14.77 0.03
C LYS A 566 8.43 -15.82 0.96
N LYS A 567 9.28 -16.57 1.67
CA LYS A 567 8.87 -17.52 2.72
C LYS A 567 8.22 -16.80 3.89
N LEU A 568 8.78 -15.68 4.34
CA LEU A 568 8.22 -14.87 5.43
C LEU A 568 6.85 -14.28 5.07
N ILE A 569 6.68 -13.72 3.86
CA ILE A 569 5.39 -13.23 3.35
C ILE A 569 4.35 -14.35 3.37
N THR A 570 4.72 -15.53 2.87
CA THR A 570 3.85 -16.72 2.87
C THR A 570 3.52 -17.19 4.29
N GLN A 571 4.48 -17.11 5.21
CA GLN A 571 4.27 -17.45 6.62
C GLN A 571 3.26 -16.50 7.27
N ILE A 572 3.47 -15.18 7.14
CA ILE A 572 2.58 -14.12 7.66
C ILE A 572 1.17 -14.32 7.14
N TYR A 573 1.04 -14.48 5.81
CA TYR A 573 -0.22 -14.71 5.11
C TYR A 573 -1.01 -15.92 5.65
N ASN A 574 -0.32 -17.02 5.96
CA ASN A 574 -0.96 -18.25 6.43
C ASN A 574 -1.20 -18.29 7.95
N GLN A 575 -0.36 -17.62 8.75
CA GLN A 575 -0.40 -17.71 10.21
C GLN A 575 -1.33 -16.67 10.84
N PHE A 576 -1.42 -15.47 10.28
CA PHE A 576 -2.11 -14.33 10.92
C PHE A 576 -3.49 -14.02 10.34
N TYR A 577 -3.94 -14.80 9.35
CA TYR A 577 -5.25 -14.67 8.73
C TYR A 577 -6.04 -15.97 8.74
N ASN A 578 -7.32 -15.90 9.11
CA ASN A 578 -8.22 -17.05 9.16
C ASN A 578 -9.68 -16.65 8.89
N ASN A 579 -10.54 -17.61 8.57
CA ASN A 579 -11.99 -17.39 8.36
C ASN A 579 -12.80 -17.56 9.67
N THR A 580 -12.17 -17.37 10.81
CA THR A 580 -12.78 -17.48 12.15
C THR A 580 -12.99 -16.08 12.76
N PRO A 581 -13.80 -15.94 13.83
CA PRO A 581 -14.03 -14.63 14.47
C PRO A 581 -12.77 -13.92 15.01
N ASN A 582 -11.68 -14.66 15.25
CA ASN A 582 -10.36 -14.14 15.61
C ASN A 582 -9.38 -14.19 14.42
N GLY A 583 -9.90 -14.07 13.20
CA GLY A 583 -9.19 -14.35 11.97
C GLY A 583 -8.31 -13.21 11.44
N ILE A 584 -8.29 -12.06 12.11
CA ILE A 584 -7.34 -10.98 11.86
C ILE A 584 -6.53 -10.80 13.15
N THR A 585 -5.23 -10.52 13.01
CA THR A 585 -4.33 -10.27 14.14
C THR A 585 -4.12 -8.77 14.26
N GLY A 586 -4.33 -8.19 15.45
CA GLY A 586 -4.36 -6.73 15.61
C GLY A 586 -5.72 -6.12 15.22
N ASN A 587 -5.78 -4.80 15.23
CA ASN A 587 -6.90 -3.99 14.73
C ASN A 587 -6.98 -4.09 13.20
N ASP A 588 -8.16 -3.99 12.59
CA ASP A 588 -8.25 -3.96 11.11
C ASP A 588 -7.98 -2.57 10.53
N ASP A 589 -8.03 -1.53 11.39
CA ASP A 589 -7.73 -0.13 11.12
C ASP A 589 -8.30 0.39 9.80
N CYS A 590 -9.64 0.38 9.77
CA CYS A 590 -10.42 0.84 8.62
C CYS A 590 -10.08 0.10 7.30
N GLY A 591 -9.68 -1.16 7.40
CA GLY A 591 -9.39 -2.04 6.27
C GLY A 591 -7.93 -2.09 5.86
N GLN A 592 -6.99 -1.51 6.63
CA GLN A 592 -5.56 -1.54 6.33
C GLN A 592 -4.96 -2.95 6.42
N MET A 593 -5.30 -3.73 7.46
CA MET A 593 -4.89 -5.15 7.55
C MET A 593 -5.48 -5.97 6.40
N SER A 594 -6.78 -5.78 6.15
CA SER A 594 -7.47 -6.38 5.02
C SER A 594 -6.83 -6.03 3.67
N ALA A 595 -6.38 -4.78 3.48
CA ALA A 595 -5.67 -4.33 2.29
C ALA A 595 -4.32 -5.05 2.11
N TRP A 596 -3.55 -5.23 3.21
CA TRP A 596 -2.31 -6.00 3.18
C TRP A 596 -2.55 -7.43 2.71
N TYR A 597 -3.60 -8.08 3.20
CA TYR A 597 -3.98 -9.43 2.77
C TYR A 597 -4.33 -9.50 1.28
N ILE A 598 -5.09 -8.53 0.77
CA ILE A 598 -5.47 -8.44 -0.64
C ILE A 598 -4.22 -8.28 -1.52
N CYS A 599 -3.35 -7.31 -1.22
CA CYS A 599 -2.08 -7.10 -1.91
C CYS A 599 -1.23 -8.37 -1.95
N THR A 600 -1.04 -9.00 -0.79
CA THR A 600 -0.26 -10.23 -0.65
C THR A 600 -0.87 -11.40 -1.43
N THR A 601 -2.20 -11.52 -1.42
CA THR A 601 -2.92 -12.55 -2.22
C THR A 601 -2.58 -12.40 -3.71
N LEU A 602 -2.62 -11.17 -4.22
CA LEU A 602 -2.29 -10.83 -5.61
C LEU A 602 -0.79 -10.95 -5.91
N GLY A 603 0.05 -10.92 -4.89
CA GLY A 603 1.49 -11.20 -4.98
C GLY A 603 2.40 -9.98 -5.08
N PHE A 604 1.90 -8.79 -4.73
CA PHE A 604 2.67 -7.55 -4.76
C PHE A 604 2.22 -6.59 -3.67
N TYR A 605 3.09 -5.67 -3.25
CA TYR A 605 2.78 -4.70 -2.19
C TYR A 605 3.42 -3.33 -2.47
N PRO A 606 2.70 -2.21 -2.22
CA PRO A 606 3.23 -0.87 -2.42
C PRO A 606 4.14 -0.45 -1.25
N VAL A 607 5.42 -0.86 -1.29
CA VAL A 607 6.41 -0.44 -0.26
C VAL A 607 6.58 1.08 -0.23
N ASN A 608 6.57 1.72 -1.40
CA ASN A 608 6.41 3.16 -1.55
C ASN A 608 5.00 3.45 -2.08
N PRO A 609 4.06 3.87 -1.23
CA PRO A 609 2.69 4.06 -1.68
C PRO A 609 2.47 5.31 -2.55
N ALA A 610 3.47 6.18 -2.76
CA ALA A 610 3.32 7.42 -3.54
C ALA A 610 3.83 7.36 -4.99
N THR A 611 4.59 6.34 -5.40
CA THR A 611 5.22 6.28 -6.74
C THR A 611 4.42 5.50 -7.77
N GLY A 612 3.35 4.81 -7.36
CA GLY A 612 2.62 3.86 -8.20
C GLY A 612 3.37 2.55 -8.48
N GLU A 613 4.48 2.30 -7.79
CA GLU A 613 5.27 1.09 -7.90
C GLU A 613 4.81 0.03 -6.89
N PHE A 614 4.89 -1.24 -7.28
CA PHE A 614 4.59 -2.37 -6.41
C PHE A 614 5.76 -3.34 -6.38
N VAL A 615 6.17 -3.74 -5.18
CA VAL A 615 7.22 -4.73 -4.96
C VAL A 615 6.61 -6.11 -5.03
N PHE A 616 7.12 -6.95 -5.95
CA PHE A 616 6.68 -8.34 -6.06
C PHE A 616 7.12 -9.16 -4.84
N GLY A 617 6.14 -9.86 -4.26
CA GLY A 617 6.34 -10.95 -3.32
C GLY A 617 6.10 -12.28 -4.03
N MET A 618 4.98 -12.93 -3.71
CA MET A 618 4.50 -14.14 -4.36
C MET A 618 2.97 -14.16 -4.37
N PRO A 619 2.30 -14.39 -5.52
CA PRO A 619 0.87 -14.63 -5.52
C PRO A 619 0.54 -15.84 -4.64
N GLN A 620 -0.43 -15.68 -3.73
CA GLN A 620 -0.85 -16.75 -2.82
C GLN A 620 -1.99 -17.60 -3.40
N VAL A 621 -2.41 -17.30 -4.64
CA VAL A 621 -3.48 -17.97 -5.39
C VAL A 621 -2.97 -18.46 -6.74
N LYS A 622 -3.64 -19.47 -7.29
CA LYS A 622 -3.35 -19.98 -8.65
C LYS A 622 -3.68 -18.95 -9.72
N LYS A 623 -4.82 -18.28 -9.57
CA LYS A 623 -5.27 -17.26 -10.51
C LYS A 623 -6.07 -16.18 -9.80
N ALA A 624 -5.80 -14.93 -10.16
CA ALA A 624 -6.62 -13.78 -9.83
C ALA A 624 -6.87 -12.95 -11.09
N THR A 625 -8.06 -12.41 -11.26
CA THR A 625 -8.39 -11.46 -12.33
C THR A 625 -8.92 -10.18 -11.69
N ILE A 626 -8.24 -9.07 -11.90
CA ILE A 626 -8.70 -7.73 -11.49
C ILE A 626 -9.46 -7.13 -12.65
N HIS A 627 -10.70 -6.71 -12.42
CA HIS A 627 -11.52 -5.99 -13.39
C HIS A 627 -11.31 -4.49 -13.22
N LEU A 628 -10.73 -3.88 -14.24
CA LEU A 628 -10.35 -2.47 -14.28
C LEU A 628 -11.37 -1.65 -15.06
N ALA A 629 -11.29 -0.33 -14.94
CA ALA A 629 -12.09 0.60 -15.72
C ALA A 629 -11.96 0.35 -17.24
N LYS A 630 -12.99 0.76 -17.99
CA LYS A 630 -13.07 0.61 -19.46
C LYS A 630 -13.00 -0.86 -19.92
N ASN A 631 -13.59 -1.78 -19.14
CA ASN A 631 -13.66 -3.22 -19.42
C ASN A 631 -12.29 -3.89 -19.62
N LYS A 632 -11.23 -3.31 -19.05
CA LYS A 632 -9.89 -3.93 -19.04
C LYS A 632 -9.80 -4.93 -17.90
N THR A 633 -8.94 -5.93 -18.06
CA THR A 633 -8.63 -6.87 -16.98
C THR A 633 -7.14 -6.99 -16.79
N PHE A 634 -6.72 -7.28 -15.56
CA PHE A 634 -5.36 -7.65 -15.22
C PHE A 634 -5.37 -9.04 -14.60
N SER A 635 -4.81 -10.02 -15.31
CA SER A 635 -4.80 -11.42 -14.89
C SER A 635 -3.45 -11.81 -14.30
N ILE A 636 -3.49 -12.41 -13.13
CA ILE A 636 -2.35 -12.95 -12.39
C ILE A 636 -2.51 -14.46 -12.40
N ILE A 637 -1.51 -15.17 -12.92
CA ILE A 637 -1.50 -16.64 -12.98
C ILE A 637 -0.21 -17.12 -12.34
N SER A 638 -0.34 -18.03 -11.37
CA SER A 638 0.76 -18.67 -10.67
C SER A 638 0.76 -20.17 -10.98
N ASN A 639 1.86 -20.65 -11.58
CA ASN A 639 2.03 -22.04 -12.00
C ASN A 639 2.71 -22.92 -10.93
N GLY A 640 2.70 -22.51 -9.65
CA GLY A 640 3.28 -23.26 -8.52
C GLY A 640 4.30 -22.46 -7.70
N ASN A 641 4.98 -23.17 -6.78
CA ASN A 641 5.80 -22.56 -5.71
C ASN A 641 7.26 -22.19 -6.10
N SER A 642 7.64 -22.23 -7.39
CA SER A 642 9.02 -21.97 -7.83
C SER A 642 9.10 -20.82 -8.84
N TYR A 643 9.92 -19.81 -8.50
CA TYR A 643 10.24 -18.65 -9.33
C TYR A 643 11.20 -19.02 -10.45
N GLU A 644 10.84 -18.75 -11.70
CA GLU A 644 11.88 -18.45 -12.69
C GLU A 644 11.52 -17.32 -13.66
N LYS A 645 10.24 -17.04 -13.94
CA LYS A 645 9.84 -16.03 -14.95
C LYS A 645 8.53 -15.32 -14.62
N ILE A 646 8.55 -13.98 -14.67
CA ILE A 646 7.33 -13.15 -14.71
C ILE A 646 7.08 -12.81 -16.18
N ASN A 647 5.89 -13.16 -16.68
CA ASN A 647 5.44 -12.80 -18.02
C ASN A 647 4.34 -11.74 -17.89
N LEU A 648 4.53 -10.58 -18.53
CA LEU A 648 3.51 -9.54 -18.63
C LEU A 648 3.03 -9.47 -20.08
N ASN A 649 1.74 -9.66 -20.33
CA ASN A 649 1.14 -9.66 -21.67
C ASN A 649 1.82 -10.65 -22.66
N GLY A 650 2.17 -11.85 -22.19
CA GLY A 650 2.81 -12.88 -23.01
C GLY A 650 4.30 -12.63 -23.30
N LYS A 651 4.84 -11.48 -22.88
CA LYS A 651 6.26 -11.18 -22.92
C LYS A 651 6.88 -11.52 -21.58
N THR A 652 7.89 -12.39 -21.58
CA THR A 652 8.85 -12.40 -20.47
C THR A 652 9.44 -10.99 -20.40
N ILE A 653 9.50 -10.39 -19.21
CA ILE A 653 10.11 -9.05 -19.04
C ILE A 653 11.60 -9.16 -19.41
N ASN A 654 11.86 -8.93 -20.70
CA ASN A 654 13.11 -9.09 -21.43
C ASN A 654 12.96 -8.28 -22.74
N GLU A 655 13.11 -6.96 -22.67
CA GLU A 655 12.95 -6.03 -23.81
C GLU A 655 14.25 -5.26 -24.08
N ILE A 656 14.42 -4.75 -25.30
CA ILE A 656 15.48 -3.80 -25.69
C ILE A 656 14.89 -2.38 -25.68
N GLU A 657 15.55 -1.44 -25.01
CA GLU A 657 15.12 -0.05 -24.90
C GLU A 657 15.90 0.83 -25.88
N ILE A 658 15.18 1.67 -26.61
CA ILE A 658 15.71 2.72 -27.49
C ILE A 658 15.31 4.08 -26.92
N ASN A 659 16.29 4.97 -26.82
CA ASN A 659 16.16 6.27 -26.19
C ASN A 659 16.69 7.37 -27.10
N TYR A 660 15.99 8.51 -27.17
CA TYR A 660 16.47 9.68 -27.89
C TYR A 660 15.97 10.96 -27.24
N SER A 661 16.88 11.90 -27.00
CA SER A 661 16.56 13.22 -26.48
C SER A 661 16.91 14.29 -27.50
N THR A 662 16.04 15.27 -27.68
CA THR A 662 16.17 16.32 -28.70
C THR A 662 17.20 17.39 -28.33
N GLU A 663 17.22 17.81 -27.07
CA GLU A 663 18.10 18.90 -26.59
C GLU A 663 18.72 18.63 -25.22
N SER A 664 18.23 17.62 -24.48
CA SER A 664 18.65 17.34 -23.11
C SER A 664 19.62 16.18 -23.02
N THR A 665 20.58 16.24 -22.10
CA THR A 665 21.35 15.05 -21.71
C THR A 665 20.58 14.24 -20.65
N ILE A 666 20.77 12.92 -20.64
CA ILE A 666 20.10 12.01 -19.71
C ILE A 666 21.14 11.09 -19.08
N THR A 667 21.31 11.15 -17.77
CA THR A 667 22.21 10.23 -17.07
C THR A 667 21.40 9.08 -16.48
N TYR A 668 21.72 7.87 -16.91
CA TYR A 668 21.28 6.64 -16.29
C TYR A 668 22.28 6.16 -15.24
N LEU A 669 21.81 5.57 -14.16
CA LEU A 669 22.56 4.63 -13.34
C LEU A 669 22.24 3.23 -13.84
N LEU A 670 23.16 2.61 -14.58
CA LEU A 670 22.98 1.31 -15.22
C LEU A 670 24.13 0.38 -14.81
N GLN A 671 23.82 -0.78 -14.21
CA GLN A 671 24.82 -1.65 -13.55
C GLN A 671 25.73 -0.90 -12.56
N TYR A 672 25.17 0.03 -11.78
CA TYR A 672 25.92 0.86 -10.83
C TYR A 672 26.95 1.81 -11.47
N LYS A 673 26.93 1.96 -12.80
CA LYS A 673 27.72 2.94 -13.55
C LYS A 673 26.83 4.09 -14.00
N LYS A 674 27.35 5.33 -13.91
CA LYS A 674 26.68 6.49 -14.50
C LYS A 674 26.94 6.49 -16.01
N ILE A 675 25.89 6.43 -16.81
CA ILE A 675 25.94 6.49 -18.27
C ILE A 675 25.13 7.69 -18.73
N THR A 676 25.78 8.68 -19.32
CA THR A 676 25.10 9.87 -19.85
C THR A 676 24.84 9.70 -21.34
N ILE A 677 23.56 9.71 -21.71
CA ILE A 677 23.05 9.82 -23.07
C ILE A 677 23.12 11.30 -23.48
N PRO A 678 23.94 11.68 -24.47
CA PRO A 678 24.00 13.05 -24.94
C PRO A 678 22.71 13.45 -25.66
N ALA A 679 22.40 14.75 -25.67
CA ALA A 679 21.36 15.29 -26.54
C ALA A 679 21.64 14.90 -28.00
N LYS A 680 20.58 14.74 -28.79
CA LYS A 680 20.62 14.43 -30.22
C LYS A 680 21.27 13.09 -30.58
N LYS A 681 21.35 12.16 -29.63
CA LYS A 681 21.89 10.81 -29.87
C LYS A 681 20.89 9.73 -29.53
N LEU A 682 20.61 8.88 -30.52
CA LEU A 682 19.84 7.65 -30.33
C LEU A 682 20.70 6.67 -29.52
N ALA A 683 20.15 6.16 -28.44
CA ALA A 683 20.79 5.18 -27.57
C ALA A 683 19.97 3.89 -27.54
N ILE A 684 20.64 2.75 -27.39
CA ILE A 684 20.01 1.43 -27.30
C ILE A 684 20.71 0.58 -26.25
N PHE A 685 19.94 -0.08 -25.38
CA PHE A 685 20.46 -1.00 -24.36
C PHE A 685 19.43 -2.05 -23.96
N TRP A 686 19.88 -3.06 -23.19
CA TRP A 686 19.03 -4.16 -22.76
C TRP A 686 18.26 -3.82 -21.48
N GLY A 687 16.93 -3.79 -21.54
CA GLY A 687 16.06 -3.40 -20.43
C GLY A 687 16.04 -4.36 -19.23
N MET A 688 16.58 -5.58 -19.36
CA MET A 688 16.80 -6.48 -18.21
C MET A 688 17.91 -6.00 -17.27
N VAL A 689 18.77 -5.11 -17.75
CA VAL A 689 19.84 -4.56 -16.94
C VAL A 689 19.24 -3.53 -16.00
N PRO A 690 19.38 -3.65 -14.67
CA PRO A 690 18.84 -2.66 -13.74
C PRO A 690 19.36 -1.26 -14.10
N HIS A 691 18.43 -0.34 -14.35
CA HIS A 691 18.75 1.02 -14.76
C HIS A 691 17.73 2.04 -14.21
N GLN A 692 18.19 3.25 -13.91
CA GLN A 692 17.37 4.36 -13.41
C GLN A 692 17.88 5.69 -13.99
N ILE A 693 17.02 6.61 -14.41
CA ILE A 693 17.43 7.97 -14.75
C ILE A 693 17.77 8.72 -13.46
N ILE A 694 19.01 9.20 -13.34
CA ILE A 694 19.53 9.93 -12.17
C ILE A 694 19.85 11.39 -12.47
N ASN A 695 19.83 11.82 -13.74
CA ASN A 695 19.91 13.23 -14.13
C ASN A 695 19.22 13.45 -15.49
N PHE A 696 18.54 14.59 -15.66
CA PHE A 696 17.91 15.00 -16.92
C PHE A 696 17.97 16.53 -17.06
N GLU A 697 18.67 17.04 -18.07
CA GLU A 697 18.91 18.49 -18.24
C GLU A 697 18.16 19.09 -19.44
N GLY A 698 16.90 19.53 -19.27
CA GLY A 698 16.17 20.34 -20.28
C GLY A 698 14.63 20.23 -20.22
N ILE A 699 13.89 20.92 -21.11
CA ILE A 699 12.39 21.05 -21.11
C ILE A 699 11.73 20.45 -22.38
N LYS A 700 12.47 19.71 -23.21
CA LYS A 700 11.99 19.18 -24.51
C LYS A 700 11.74 17.67 -24.50
N PRO A 701 10.97 17.12 -25.46
CA PRO A 701 10.54 15.72 -25.43
C PRO A 701 11.72 14.76 -25.45
N TYR A 702 11.58 13.73 -24.61
CA TYR A 702 12.41 12.55 -24.57
C TYR A 702 11.59 11.35 -25.05
N TYR A 703 12.13 10.61 -26.01
CA TYR A 703 11.47 9.46 -26.61
C TYR A 703 12.06 8.18 -26.06
N VAL A 704 11.18 7.29 -25.57
CA VAL A 704 11.51 5.93 -25.14
C VAL A 704 10.67 4.96 -25.96
N CYS A 705 11.31 4.00 -26.61
CA CYS A 705 10.67 2.93 -27.36
C CYS A 705 11.21 1.58 -26.89
N THR A 706 10.33 0.62 -26.57
CA THR A 706 10.76 -0.74 -26.22
C THR A 706 10.44 -1.74 -27.32
N ILE A 707 11.42 -2.59 -27.64
CA ILE A 707 11.31 -3.66 -28.62
C ILE A 707 11.34 -4.99 -27.87
N PRO A 708 10.36 -5.90 -28.09
CA PRO A 708 10.42 -7.25 -27.54
C PRO A 708 11.74 -7.93 -27.94
N PHE A 709 12.44 -8.57 -27.00
CA PHE A 709 13.75 -9.17 -27.29
C PHE A 709 13.70 -10.20 -28.43
N SER A 710 12.62 -10.97 -28.54
CA SER A 710 12.40 -11.89 -29.67
C SER A 710 12.39 -11.18 -31.02
N GLN A 711 11.67 -10.06 -31.12
CA GLN A 711 11.57 -9.26 -32.34
C GLN A 711 12.92 -8.64 -32.72
N PHE A 712 13.69 -8.19 -31.72
CA PHE A 712 15.03 -7.64 -31.91
C PHE A 712 16.01 -8.70 -32.46
N LEU A 713 15.94 -9.95 -31.97
CA LEU A 713 16.76 -11.05 -32.48
C LEU A 713 16.37 -11.47 -33.91
N GLU A 714 15.08 -11.51 -34.23
CA GLU A 714 14.58 -11.84 -35.58
C GLU A 714 15.10 -10.87 -36.66
N TRP A 715 15.45 -9.64 -36.28
CA TRP A 715 15.95 -8.63 -37.20
C TRP A 715 17.34 -8.94 -37.74
N LYS A 716 18.05 -9.94 -37.17
CA LYS A 716 19.38 -10.40 -37.61
C LYS A 716 20.37 -9.24 -37.75
N LEU A 717 20.38 -8.36 -36.74
CA LEU A 717 21.35 -7.29 -36.63
C LEU A 717 22.77 -7.89 -36.48
N PRO A 718 23.83 -7.18 -36.89
CA PRO A 718 25.20 -7.68 -36.77
C PRO A 718 25.54 -8.18 -35.36
N ASP A 719 26.16 -9.36 -35.28
CA ASP A 719 26.38 -10.08 -34.02
C ASP A 719 27.14 -9.26 -32.96
N SER A 720 28.13 -8.47 -33.37
CA SER A 720 28.90 -7.63 -32.45
C SER A 720 28.08 -6.47 -31.86
N PHE A 721 27.08 -5.97 -32.58
CA PHE A 721 26.17 -4.93 -32.09
C PHE A 721 25.19 -5.51 -31.07
N VAL A 722 24.62 -6.68 -31.38
CA VAL A 722 23.73 -7.43 -30.49
C VAL A 722 24.47 -7.87 -29.22
N GLU A 723 25.68 -8.40 -29.34
CA GLU A 723 26.48 -8.90 -28.21
C GLU A 723 26.82 -7.80 -27.20
N ARG A 724 27.08 -6.58 -27.66
CA ARG A 724 27.36 -5.41 -26.80
C ARG A 724 26.12 -5.00 -26.00
N ILE A 725 24.97 -4.89 -26.65
CA ILE A 725 23.69 -4.56 -26.00
C ILE A 725 23.35 -5.60 -24.91
N LEU A 726 23.52 -6.89 -25.19
CA LEU A 726 23.21 -7.96 -24.24
C LEU A 726 24.22 -8.12 -23.11
N LYS A 727 25.42 -7.54 -23.23
CA LYS A 727 26.34 -7.38 -22.09
C LYS A 727 25.98 -6.20 -21.19
N GLY A 728 24.89 -5.49 -21.52
CA GLY A 728 24.45 -4.29 -20.82
C GLY A 728 25.21 -3.04 -21.20
N GLU A 729 25.88 -3.03 -22.36
CA GLU A 729 26.43 -1.80 -22.92
C GLU A 729 25.30 -0.92 -23.45
N VAL A 730 25.44 0.40 -23.24
CA VAL A 730 24.60 1.39 -23.90
C VAL A 730 25.31 1.84 -25.17
N LEU A 731 24.69 1.56 -26.32
CA LEU A 731 25.24 1.95 -27.62
C LEU A 731 24.61 3.24 -28.09
N PHE A 732 25.41 4.13 -28.69
CA PHE A 732 24.97 5.43 -29.19
C PHE A 732 25.10 5.53 -30.71
N GLU A 733 24.26 6.35 -31.34
CA GLU A 733 24.48 6.75 -32.72
C GLU A 733 25.74 7.62 -32.82
N VAL A 734 26.58 7.27 -33.80
CA VAL A 734 27.92 7.84 -33.98
C VAL A 734 27.93 8.89 -35.10
N SER A 735 26.91 8.90 -35.97
CA SER A 735 26.76 9.86 -37.05
C SER A 735 26.11 11.18 -36.58
N GLU A 736 26.84 12.29 -36.67
CA GLU A 736 26.33 13.64 -36.34
C GLU A 736 25.23 14.11 -37.31
N ASN A 737 25.22 13.61 -38.55
CA ASN A 737 24.22 13.94 -39.58
C ASN A 737 22.88 13.19 -39.39
N SER A 738 22.79 12.25 -38.45
CA SER A 738 21.62 11.37 -38.30
C SER A 738 20.58 11.87 -37.29
N SER A 739 20.92 12.84 -36.44
CA SER A 739 20.04 13.32 -35.37
C SER A 739 18.69 13.84 -35.87
N SER A 740 18.67 14.72 -36.88
CA SER A 740 17.41 15.28 -37.40
C SER A 740 16.53 14.23 -38.07
N VAL A 741 17.14 13.16 -38.60
CA VAL A 741 16.42 12.01 -39.18
C VAL A 741 15.87 11.11 -38.07
N ASP A 742 16.61 10.91 -36.98
CA ASP A 742 16.18 10.09 -35.84
C ASP A 742 14.97 10.69 -35.12
N GLU A 743 15.00 12.01 -34.91
CA GLU A 743 13.87 12.74 -34.35
C GLU A 743 12.63 12.68 -35.25
N PHE A 744 12.81 12.84 -36.56
CA PHE A 744 11.72 12.72 -37.53
C PHE A 744 11.14 11.29 -37.57
N LEU A 745 12.01 10.26 -37.62
CA LEU A 745 11.59 8.86 -37.62
C LEU A 745 10.84 8.47 -36.35
N LEU A 746 11.33 8.89 -35.17
CA LEU A 746 10.66 8.59 -33.90
C LEU A 746 9.26 9.21 -33.80
N ASN A 747 9.08 10.43 -34.31
CA ASN A 747 7.76 11.05 -34.39
C ASN A 747 6.83 10.29 -35.36
N ASN A 748 7.31 9.91 -36.54
CA ASN A 748 6.51 9.11 -37.49
C ASN A 748 6.17 7.72 -36.93
N TRP A 749 7.11 7.04 -36.26
CA TRP A 749 6.84 5.78 -35.60
C TRP A 749 5.75 5.93 -34.55
N PHE A 750 5.77 7.02 -33.79
CA PHE A 750 4.74 7.33 -32.81
C PHE A 750 3.37 7.52 -33.46
N ASP A 751 3.30 8.27 -34.56
CA ASP A 751 2.06 8.49 -35.32
C ASP A 751 1.54 7.19 -35.97
N ASP A 752 2.43 6.41 -36.61
CA ASP A 752 2.09 5.16 -37.30
C ASP A 752 1.65 4.03 -36.35
N LEU A 753 2.22 3.99 -35.13
CA LEU A 753 1.80 3.06 -34.09
C LEU A 753 0.45 3.44 -33.45
N ASN A 754 0.05 4.70 -33.56
CA ASN A 754 -1.22 5.21 -33.03
C ASN A 754 -2.39 5.11 -34.04
N ILE A 755 -2.12 4.80 -35.32
CA ILE A 755 -3.13 4.56 -36.35
C ILE A 755 -3.32 3.04 -36.56
N ASN A 756 -4.56 2.56 -36.56
CA ASN A 756 -4.86 1.14 -36.72
C ASN A 756 -4.39 0.62 -38.11
N ASN A 757 -3.65 -0.50 -38.13
CA ASN A 757 -3.06 -1.22 -39.29
C ASN A 757 -1.69 -0.78 -39.83
N THR A 758 -0.98 0.17 -39.22
CA THR A 758 0.35 0.65 -39.72
C THR A 758 1.57 0.20 -38.93
N SER A 759 1.41 -0.62 -37.88
CA SER A 759 2.52 -1.07 -37.02
C SER A 759 3.64 -1.80 -37.75
N VAL A 760 3.35 -2.46 -38.87
CA VAL A 760 4.34 -3.16 -39.70
C VAL A 760 5.32 -2.17 -40.34
N VAL A 761 4.86 -0.98 -40.75
CA VAL A 761 5.71 0.04 -41.37
C VAL A 761 6.71 0.58 -40.34
N ALA A 762 6.23 0.96 -39.16
CA ALA A 762 7.08 1.41 -38.07
C ALA A 762 8.13 0.35 -37.67
N LEU A 763 7.76 -0.93 -37.58
CA LEU A 763 8.70 -2.00 -37.26
C LEU A 763 9.76 -2.21 -38.37
N LEU A 764 9.39 -2.09 -39.65
CA LEU A 764 10.33 -2.15 -40.76
C LEU A 764 11.32 -0.98 -40.74
N GLU A 765 10.83 0.23 -40.46
CA GLU A 765 11.67 1.42 -40.36
C GLU A 765 12.62 1.38 -39.15
N MET A 766 12.12 0.94 -37.98
CA MET A 766 12.92 0.69 -36.78
C MET A 766 14.03 -0.33 -37.07
N ARG A 767 13.67 -1.46 -37.68
CA ARG A 767 14.63 -2.49 -38.09
C ARG A 767 15.70 -1.90 -39.01
N SER A 768 15.30 -1.22 -40.08
CA SER A 768 16.25 -0.60 -41.03
C SER A 768 17.14 0.43 -40.34
N ARG A 769 16.60 1.19 -39.38
CA ARG A 769 17.35 2.21 -38.66
C ARG A 769 18.40 1.61 -37.73
N LEU A 770 18.05 0.56 -37.00
CA LEU A 770 19.00 -0.18 -36.15
C LEU A 770 20.06 -0.90 -36.99
N HIS A 771 19.73 -1.41 -38.18
CA HIS A 771 20.72 -1.95 -39.11
C HIS A 771 21.74 -0.89 -39.51
N ARG A 772 21.30 0.34 -39.83
CA ARG A 772 22.21 1.46 -40.12
C ARG A 772 23.07 1.84 -38.90
N MET A 773 22.46 1.89 -37.71
CA MET A 773 23.18 2.16 -36.46
C MET A 773 24.23 1.08 -36.16
N ALA A 774 23.91 -0.18 -36.44
CA ALA A 774 24.84 -1.28 -36.26
C ALA A 774 26.02 -1.19 -37.24
N VAL A 775 25.77 -0.83 -38.51
CA VAL A 775 26.82 -0.61 -39.51
C VAL A 775 27.70 0.62 -39.18
N SER A 776 27.11 1.71 -38.67
CA SER A 776 27.89 2.89 -38.23
C SER A 776 28.75 2.56 -37.01
N ASN A 777 28.23 1.78 -36.06
CA ASN A 777 28.97 1.29 -34.90
C ASN A 777 30.04 0.24 -35.23
N LEU A 778 29.96 -0.43 -36.38
CA LEU A 778 30.96 -1.38 -36.88
C LEU A 778 32.13 -0.71 -37.59
N SER A 779 31.92 0.45 -38.20
CA SER A 779 32.88 1.12 -39.10
C SER A 779 33.84 2.09 -38.40
N LYS A 780 33.54 2.53 -37.17
CA LYS A 780 34.45 3.33 -36.34
C LYS A 780 34.98 2.49 -35.16
N ARG A 781 36.20 1.97 -35.29
CA ARG A 781 37.09 1.78 -34.15
C ARG A 781 37.81 3.11 -33.89
N GLU A 782 37.11 4.09 -33.33
CA GLU A 782 37.78 5.28 -32.80
C GLU A 782 37.47 5.47 -31.32
N ASN A 783 38.56 5.81 -30.61
CA ASN A 783 38.62 6.12 -29.20
C ASN A 783 37.59 7.20 -28.82
N VAL A 784 36.53 6.81 -28.12
CA VAL A 784 35.95 7.66 -27.08
C VAL A 784 36.39 7.06 -25.74
N SER A 785 37.69 7.16 -25.47
CA SER A 785 38.11 7.39 -24.11
C SER A 785 37.90 8.87 -23.82
N SER A 786 36.90 9.20 -23.02
CA SER A 786 37.30 10.04 -21.88
C SER A 786 38.16 9.14 -21.01
N PRO A 787 39.38 9.53 -20.64
CA PRO A 787 40.24 8.68 -19.83
C PRO A 787 39.56 8.50 -18.46
N ILE A 788 38.99 7.32 -18.24
CA ILE A 788 38.92 6.78 -16.88
C ILE A 788 40.37 6.70 -16.47
N HIS A 789 40.76 7.50 -15.48
CA HIS A 789 42.15 7.51 -15.02
C HIS A 789 42.52 6.08 -14.67
N LEU A 790 43.74 5.61 -15.00
CA LEU A 790 44.24 4.30 -14.54
C LEU A 790 44.26 4.17 -13.00
N ASN A 791 44.03 5.29 -12.30
CA ASN A 791 43.81 5.37 -10.85
C ASN A 791 42.35 5.05 -10.42
N GLU A 792 41.41 4.86 -11.37
CA GLU A 792 39.98 4.60 -11.14
C GLU A 792 39.57 3.14 -11.43
N ILE A 793 40.44 2.31 -12.01
CA ILE A 793 40.19 0.87 -12.15
C ILE A 793 40.75 0.16 -10.92
N SER A 794 39.86 -0.43 -10.14
CA SER A 794 40.25 -1.22 -8.97
C SER A 794 41.13 -2.41 -9.40
N LEU A 795 42.06 -2.82 -8.53
CA LEU A 795 42.92 -3.97 -8.78
C LEU A 795 42.12 -5.26 -9.08
N VAL A 796 40.91 -5.35 -8.52
CA VAL A 796 39.94 -6.43 -8.74
C VAL A 796 39.44 -6.47 -10.20
N GLU A 797 39.12 -5.32 -10.78
CA GLU A 797 38.67 -5.21 -12.18
C GLU A 797 39.78 -5.60 -13.15
N ARG A 798 41.04 -5.26 -12.85
CA ARG A 798 42.20 -5.71 -13.64
C ARG A 798 42.36 -7.22 -13.61
N ILE A 799 42.10 -7.86 -12.46
CA ILE A 799 42.12 -9.33 -12.34
C ILE A 799 41.01 -9.97 -13.19
N ALA A 800 39.78 -9.45 -13.13
CA ALA A 800 38.66 -9.98 -13.91
C ALA A 800 38.88 -9.86 -15.42
N ILE A 801 39.43 -8.74 -15.88
CA ILE A 801 39.82 -8.50 -17.28
C ILE A 801 40.90 -9.50 -17.71
N TYR A 802 41.93 -9.69 -16.90
CA TYR A 802 43.00 -10.63 -17.21
C TYR A 802 42.47 -12.06 -17.36
N ILE A 803 41.59 -12.50 -16.46
CA ILE A 803 40.94 -13.82 -16.55
C ILE A 803 40.09 -13.92 -17.81
N GLY A 804 39.23 -12.93 -18.09
CA GLY A 804 38.36 -12.94 -19.28
C GLY A 804 39.12 -12.94 -20.61
N GLN A 805 40.35 -12.40 -20.64
CA GLN A 805 41.21 -12.43 -21.82
C GLN A 805 41.98 -13.74 -21.98
N ASN A 806 42.19 -14.49 -20.89
CA ASN A 806 43.09 -15.65 -20.87
C ASN A 806 42.41 -16.96 -20.48
N TYR A 807 41.09 -16.98 -20.22
CA TYR A 807 40.37 -18.12 -19.65
C TYR A 807 40.55 -19.44 -20.42
N GLN A 808 40.83 -19.37 -21.72
CA GLN A 808 41.07 -20.52 -22.59
C GLN A 808 42.42 -21.22 -22.30
N ASN A 809 43.37 -20.54 -21.65
CA ASN A 809 44.69 -21.07 -21.32
C ASN A 809 44.71 -21.62 -19.87
N PRO A 810 45.64 -22.53 -19.51
CA PRO A 810 45.86 -22.91 -18.12
C PRO A 810 46.38 -21.72 -17.31
N ILE A 811 45.48 -21.03 -16.59
CA ILE A 811 45.85 -19.90 -15.73
C ILE A 811 46.02 -20.40 -14.29
N LYS A 812 47.15 -20.08 -13.66
CA LYS A 812 47.34 -20.26 -12.22
C LYS A 812 47.04 -18.98 -11.46
N VAL A 813 46.54 -19.11 -10.23
CA VAL A 813 46.29 -17.97 -9.33
C VAL A 813 47.55 -17.13 -9.10
N ALA A 814 48.74 -17.76 -9.16
CA ALA A 814 50.02 -17.06 -9.07
C ALA A 814 50.26 -16.07 -10.22
N GLU A 815 49.95 -16.50 -11.45
CA GLU A 815 50.14 -15.70 -12.67
C GLU A 815 49.15 -14.54 -12.73
N ILE A 816 47.95 -14.72 -12.17
CA ILE A 816 46.95 -13.66 -12.02
C ILE A 816 47.44 -12.59 -11.06
N GLY A 817 47.97 -12.99 -9.90
CA GLY A 817 48.54 -12.06 -8.93
C GLY A 817 49.68 -11.25 -9.54
N GLU A 818 50.62 -11.92 -10.21
CA GLU A 818 51.77 -11.29 -10.86
C GLU A 818 51.34 -10.29 -11.96
N ALA A 819 50.36 -10.65 -12.79
CA ALA A 819 49.85 -9.80 -13.87
C ALA A 819 49.22 -8.48 -13.38
N VAL A 820 48.80 -8.41 -12.11
CA VAL A 820 48.25 -7.20 -11.49
C VAL A 820 49.13 -6.62 -10.38
N GLY A 821 50.33 -7.17 -10.17
CA GLY A 821 51.30 -6.68 -9.18
C GLY A 821 50.99 -7.04 -7.73
N LEU A 822 50.35 -8.19 -7.48
CA LEU A 822 49.90 -8.63 -6.16
C LEU A 822 50.39 -10.03 -5.80
N HIS A 823 50.57 -10.28 -4.50
CA HIS A 823 50.78 -11.63 -4.01
C HIS A 823 49.53 -12.50 -4.29
N PRO A 824 49.67 -13.78 -4.71
CA PRO A 824 48.54 -14.60 -5.17
C PRO A 824 47.42 -14.77 -4.12
N ASP A 825 47.79 -14.97 -2.86
CA ASP A 825 46.82 -15.07 -1.75
C ASP A 825 46.07 -13.75 -1.51
N TYR A 826 46.74 -12.62 -1.70
CA TYR A 826 46.13 -11.30 -1.56
C TYR A 826 45.21 -10.99 -2.74
N ALA A 827 45.61 -11.33 -3.97
CA ALA A 827 44.76 -11.23 -5.14
C ALA A 827 43.50 -12.09 -4.99
N ASN A 828 43.63 -13.33 -4.51
CA ASN A 828 42.49 -14.23 -4.28
C ASN A 828 41.57 -13.74 -3.15
N ALA A 829 42.13 -13.27 -2.03
CA ALA A 829 41.35 -12.71 -0.91
C ALA A 829 40.61 -11.43 -1.31
N MET A 830 41.27 -10.54 -2.05
CA MET A 830 40.67 -9.30 -2.54
C MET A 830 39.59 -9.57 -3.60
N PHE A 831 39.85 -10.50 -4.52
CA PHE A 831 38.87 -10.89 -5.53
C PHE A 831 37.65 -11.56 -4.90
N LYS A 832 37.85 -12.44 -3.91
CA LYS A 832 36.76 -13.06 -3.15
C LYS A 832 35.96 -12.05 -2.34
N LYS A 833 36.60 -11.02 -1.78
CA LYS A 833 35.92 -9.93 -1.08
C LYS A 833 35.04 -9.10 -2.02
N ALA A 834 35.44 -8.94 -3.27
CA ALA A 834 34.72 -8.11 -4.23
C ALA A 834 33.67 -8.86 -5.06
N PHE A 835 33.94 -10.11 -5.44
CA PHE A 835 33.08 -10.93 -6.30
C PHE A 835 32.39 -12.09 -5.57
N GLY A 836 32.68 -12.31 -4.29
CA GLY A 836 32.07 -13.37 -3.49
C GLY A 836 32.55 -14.79 -3.81
N CYS A 837 33.41 -14.97 -4.82
CA CYS A 837 33.94 -16.26 -5.27
C CYS A 837 35.47 -16.24 -5.37
N THR A 838 36.12 -17.40 -5.31
CA THR A 838 37.59 -17.44 -5.49
C THR A 838 37.96 -17.23 -6.95
N LEU A 839 39.22 -16.86 -7.22
CA LEU A 839 39.73 -16.75 -8.58
C LEU A 839 39.54 -18.04 -9.39
N SER A 840 39.69 -19.20 -8.75
CA SER A 840 39.46 -20.50 -9.37
C SER A 840 37.99 -20.76 -9.71
N ASP A 841 37.07 -20.32 -8.86
CA ASP A 841 35.62 -20.41 -9.11
C ASP A 841 35.25 -19.52 -10.30
N TYR A 842 35.73 -18.28 -10.32
CA TYR A 842 35.47 -17.32 -11.39
C TYR A 842 36.00 -17.78 -12.75
N ILE A 843 37.21 -18.35 -12.80
CA ILE A 843 37.74 -18.97 -14.03
C ILE A 843 36.84 -20.12 -14.48
N THR A 844 36.35 -20.94 -13.55
CA THR A 844 35.45 -22.06 -13.87
C THR A 844 34.12 -21.54 -14.43
N GLU A 845 33.55 -20.49 -13.85
CA GLU A 845 32.30 -19.88 -14.31
C GLU A 845 32.43 -19.30 -15.72
N GLU A 846 33.50 -18.56 -15.98
CA GLU A 846 33.78 -17.95 -17.29
C GLU A 846 33.91 -19.05 -18.37
N ARG A 847 34.57 -20.15 -18.06
CA ARG A 847 34.73 -21.28 -18.98
C ARG A 847 33.42 -22.02 -19.24
N VAL A 848 32.61 -22.28 -18.22
CA VAL A 848 31.27 -22.93 -18.40
C VAL A 848 30.33 -22.03 -19.20
N SER A 849 30.35 -20.72 -18.94
CA SER A 849 29.53 -19.74 -19.67
C SER A 849 29.83 -19.75 -21.16
N ASN A 850 31.12 -19.73 -21.53
CA ASN A 850 31.55 -19.84 -22.91
C ASN A 850 31.24 -21.22 -23.54
N ALA A 851 31.29 -22.29 -22.75
CA ALA A 851 30.90 -23.61 -23.21
C ALA A 851 29.41 -23.70 -23.55
N LYS A 852 28.52 -23.09 -22.75
CA LYS A 852 27.08 -23.00 -23.07
C LYS A 852 26.83 -22.32 -24.42
N ARG A 853 27.49 -21.18 -24.65
CA ARG A 853 27.42 -20.46 -25.94
C ARG A 853 27.78 -21.39 -27.10
N LYS A 854 28.90 -22.11 -27.00
CA LYS A 854 29.36 -23.03 -28.06
C LYS A 854 28.47 -24.27 -28.22
N LEU A 855 27.88 -24.78 -27.13
CA LEU A 855 26.96 -25.92 -27.18
C LEU A 855 25.71 -25.62 -27.98
N VAL A 856 25.23 -24.38 -27.95
CA VAL A 856 24.05 -23.92 -28.69
C VAL A 856 24.41 -23.44 -30.09
N ALA A 857 25.52 -22.71 -30.22
CA ALA A 857 25.87 -22.01 -31.46
C ALA A 857 26.69 -22.85 -32.44
N THR A 858 27.10 -24.07 -32.07
CA THR A 858 27.95 -24.91 -32.93
C THR A 858 27.58 -26.39 -32.82
N ASP A 859 27.87 -27.16 -33.87
CA ASP A 859 27.74 -28.62 -33.89
C ASP A 859 28.99 -29.36 -33.36
N LYS A 860 30.02 -28.63 -32.91
CA LYS A 860 31.26 -29.21 -32.37
C LYS A 860 30.97 -30.19 -31.25
N ASN A 861 31.68 -31.30 -31.17
CA ASN A 861 31.41 -32.28 -30.11
C ASN A 861 31.75 -31.69 -28.72
N ILE A 862 31.12 -32.24 -27.67
CA ILE A 862 31.23 -31.70 -26.30
C ILE A 862 32.68 -31.70 -25.81
N THR A 863 33.47 -32.69 -26.24
CA THR A 863 34.89 -32.82 -25.90
C THR A 863 35.71 -31.67 -26.48
N GLU A 864 35.50 -31.31 -27.74
CA GLU A 864 36.14 -30.15 -28.37
C GLU A 864 35.76 -28.84 -27.66
N ILE A 865 34.49 -28.66 -27.33
CA ILE A 865 34.02 -27.46 -26.63
C ILE A 865 34.66 -27.34 -25.24
N ALA A 866 34.82 -28.46 -24.53
CA ALA A 866 35.49 -28.48 -23.24
C ALA A 866 36.95 -28.01 -23.36
N PHE A 867 37.70 -28.53 -24.33
CA PHE A 867 39.08 -28.12 -24.57
C PHE A 867 39.21 -26.66 -25.02
N GLU A 868 38.33 -26.18 -25.91
CA GLU A 868 38.31 -24.77 -26.35
C GLU A 868 37.95 -23.79 -25.22
N CYS A 869 37.24 -24.26 -24.21
CA CYS A 869 36.94 -23.48 -23.01
C CYS A 869 38.00 -23.69 -21.92
N GLY A 870 39.20 -24.18 -22.26
CA GLY A 870 40.34 -24.25 -21.34
C GLY A 870 40.30 -25.39 -20.32
N TYR A 871 39.43 -26.39 -20.48
CA TYR A 871 39.47 -27.60 -19.66
C TYR A 871 40.47 -28.60 -20.24
N ASN A 872 41.31 -29.19 -19.39
CA ASN A 872 42.22 -30.27 -19.78
C ASN A 872 41.66 -31.67 -19.47
N SER A 873 40.44 -31.75 -18.95
CA SER A 873 39.78 -33.01 -18.58
C SER A 873 38.28 -32.88 -18.81
N ILE A 874 37.74 -33.81 -19.61
CA ILE A 874 36.29 -33.89 -19.87
C ILE A 874 35.49 -34.19 -18.59
N SER A 875 36.09 -34.93 -17.65
CA SER A 875 35.46 -35.24 -16.37
C SER A 875 35.26 -33.97 -15.53
N ARG A 876 36.31 -33.15 -15.39
CA ARG A 876 36.24 -31.86 -14.67
C ARG A 876 35.30 -30.85 -15.35
N PHE A 877 35.25 -30.85 -16.68
CA PHE A 877 34.30 -30.03 -17.42
C PHE A 877 32.85 -30.45 -17.12
N ASN A 878 32.55 -31.75 -17.22
CA ASN A 878 31.21 -32.26 -16.95
C ASN A 878 30.78 -32.00 -15.50
N GLU A 879 31.68 -32.17 -14.53
CA GLU A 879 31.42 -31.89 -13.11
C GLU A 879 31.14 -30.39 -12.88
N ALA A 880 31.97 -29.50 -13.42
CA ALA A 880 31.77 -28.05 -13.31
C ALA A 880 30.47 -27.60 -14.00
N PHE A 881 30.20 -28.11 -15.20
CA PHE A 881 29.02 -27.78 -15.98
C PHE A 881 27.74 -28.28 -15.28
N LEU A 882 27.74 -29.51 -14.75
CA LEU A 882 26.62 -30.07 -14.00
C LEU A 882 26.37 -29.28 -12.71
N LYS A 883 27.42 -28.98 -11.94
CA LYS A 883 27.34 -28.19 -10.71
C LYS A 883 26.72 -26.81 -10.95
N MET A 884 27.06 -26.16 -12.06
CA MET A 884 26.56 -24.82 -12.37
C MET A 884 25.18 -24.79 -13.03
N ASN A 885 24.80 -25.84 -13.76
CA ASN A 885 23.65 -25.79 -14.66
C ASN A 885 22.56 -26.80 -14.33
N GLY A 886 22.79 -27.67 -13.34
CA GLY A 886 21.85 -28.73 -12.94
C GLY A 886 21.63 -29.82 -13.99
N CYS A 887 22.33 -29.77 -15.13
CA CYS A 887 22.24 -30.75 -16.22
C CYS A 887 23.60 -30.93 -16.90
N THR A 888 23.78 -32.05 -17.61
CA THR A 888 24.99 -32.33 -18.37
C THR A 888 25.07 -31.46 -19.63
N PRO A 889 26.27 -31.17 -20.18
CA PRO A 889 26.42 -30.47 -21.46
C PRO A 889 25.62 -31.09 -22.61
N ARG A 890 25.43 -32.41 -22.59
CA ARG A 890 24.67 -33.16 -23.60
C ARG A 890 23.18 -32.90 -23.49
N GLU A 891 22.63 -32.91 -22.29
CA GLU A 891 21.24 -32.55 -22.02
C GLU A 891 20.98 -31.08 -22.35
N PHE A 892 21.92 -30.21 -21.95
CA PHE A 892 21.89 -28.79 -22.28
C PHE A 892 21.77 -28.59 -23.80
N ARG A 893 22.62 -29.21 -24.62
CA ARG A 893 22.50 -29.08 -26.09
C ARG A 893 21.19 -29.66 -26.63
N LYS A 894 20.73 -30.80 -26.12
CA LYS A 894 19.51 -31.47 -26.62
C LYS A 894 18.25 -30.62 -26.40
N ASN A 895 18.17 -29.89 -25.28
CA ASN A 895 17.02 -29.05 -24.96
C ASN A 895 16.89 -27.79 -25.83
N PHE A 896 17.94 -27.41 -26.56
CA PHE A 896 17.95 -26.26 -27.47
C PHE A 896 17.87 -26.65 -28.96
N ASN A 897 17.82 -27.95 -29.26
CA ASN A 897 17.80 -28.46 -30.63
C ASN A 897 16.36 -28.71 -31.12
N TRP A 898 15.64 -27.62 -31.42
CA TRP A 898 14.49 -27.67 -32.33
C TRP A 898 14.58 -26.50 -33.30
N VAL A 899 14.81 -26.86 -34.57
CA VAL A 899 14.80 -25.99 -35.75
C VAL A 899 13.42 -26.14 -36.40
N ILE A 900 12.68 -25.04 -36.53
CA ILE A 900 12.18 -24.36 -37.75
C ILE A 900 11.39 -23.15 -37.27
#